data_AF-A0A0F7U258-F1
#
_entry.id   AF-A0A0F7U258-F1
#
_cell.length_a   1.000
_cell.length_b   1.000
_cell.length_c   1.000
_cell.angle_alpha   90.00
_cell.angle_beta   90.00
_cell.angle_gamma   90.00
#
_symmetry.space_group_name_H-M   'P 1'
#
loop_
_entity.id
_entity.type
_entity.pdbx_description
1 polymer ?
#
loop_
_entity_poly.entity_id
_entity_poly.type
_entity_poly.pdbx_seq_one_letter_code
_entity_poly.pdbx_strand_id
1 'polypeptide(L)'
;MTANSKNTLLWLHGTQGSGKSCLTSTVIDEIMKASQSNDMHSLAYFYCSRDTAEPERAKPQSILACIARQLSRRSQTQSIAPPTLALYYKLHSVDGSKRKPTMAELCSLIRELTELYDRSMIVVDALDECDVVTRWELVEALESITESASLVKIFVSSREEGDLRLSLQTHSGLQVTSLENEDDIRKFVEFETDRLIAKKQLLAYIRKKQTKEELTQLIKEDVISKAKGMFRWAELQLQSLRGIRAEKDIRSELFRIPRDLSALYQDLYDKALETTQETDQIVFQHTLKWMLSAQQNLTHHDFFLAITAFTDLGADDLDEDFILDLLSNFVVSSTTEEGDRFFRFAHLSVREFLEEMPEYSTEWTNTFAAEVALLTLICASDSPSANEFINTLGVVPLDIVPFSEIRSNEQGFHDYSLKFWTNHCVLAGEQNRATENLNIRKLLHFFLFDDSDDNCPLNCWALSLRRDESLGIIMKNYQSPHDRAFLLACYSGFDEIVHIALDHGLDERVKEEGALSAFKQAHASTAELLIGPRGDAKLREYVLHHLGAPHRTAEYADADVVRWLLDLVEPAQITEKVILNAKNLDAEVICMLLDHNRDLRITENMIRKCLLSRGAIMAFVTREPDIEILPDMLIAVIRTWPFDAKLCINLINRAGPASINCDVISWIAYSAGDPEREEQAMPILLLLLERAGPLNISHRAVTRAFVNDNTGKVVKILLDHGWPVTPQLIREAASFGNPAVFPLIFNAAGGSCDVTPELLQATVESYETNGHEILRYLVSRSSQPISDETWARLISYCLTPETLRCLLDMKPNMRVPESVLLHITQENIYTSDATLSMLLKDARDLEITDAVVGSALEKMEYGEHVSQLLNRHDTELITQPLLIGAVSNVGFGDEMTGALIHRNVPMEAPSTEVINAVIKNTHSGLQYLRMLEAHFGPIKFTDEHIETAASGSLQMIKLVFDRRSVTHVTPSMLLRAASRGTLDGMKFLLQLDDAIVTREILIIAAGNGRCGAKMLRLLWDHSPDIKPCVEMFMKSASITDTASGTIGFLVDRLDDIQLAQEVLETAIRTRYKYPFGASRVVEALLGSTLPVKMTGEMVTEVRGDRDMNPFMCRVVDRYAGATETQEMADL
;
A
#
# COMPACT_ATOMS: atom_id res chain seq x y z
N MET A 1 -37.22 -11.37 7.45
CA MET A 1 -36.53 -12.31 6.53
C MET A 1 -36.08 -13.52 7.34
N THR A 2 -36.51 -14.72 6.96
CA THR A 2 -36.16 -16.00 7.61
C THR A 2 -34.66 -16.27 7.53
N ALA A 3 -34.07 -16.71 8.65
CA ALA A 3 -32.65 -17.00 8.80
C ALA A 3 -32.25 -18.20 7.93
N ASN A 4 -31.77 -17.94 6.71
CA ASN A 4 -31.18 -18.95 5.84
C ASN A 4 -29.65 -18.93 6.04
N SER A 5 -29.10 -20.02 6.58
CA SER A 5 -27.71 -20.17 7.05
C SER A 5 -26.67 -20.40 5.94
N LYS A 6 -26.89 -19.84 4.74
CA LYS A 6 -26.00 -20.00 3.57
C LYS A 6 -25.61 -18.65 3.01
N ASN A 7 -24.44 -18.56 2.39
CA ASN A 7 -24.04 -17.37 1.63
C ASN A 7 -24.93 -17.21 0.41
N THR A 8 -25.37 -15.98 0.13
CA THR A 8 -26.34 -15.71 -0.96
C THR A 8 -26.14 -14.32 -1.51
N LEU A 9 -26.26 -14.21 -2.85
CA LEU A 9 -26.45 -12.97 -3.57
C LEU A 9 -27.94 -12.82 -3.92
N LEU A 10 -28.50 -11.63 -3.65
CA LEU A 10 -29.86 -11.24 -3.98
C LEU A 10 -29.83 -10.08 -4.97
N TRP A 11 -30.50 -10.24 -6.10
CA TRP A 11 -30.57 -9.24 -7.16
C TRP A 11 -31.94 -8.55 -7.18
N LEU A 12 -31.98 -7.26 -6.88
CA LEU A 12 -33.15 -6.41 -7.08
C LEU A 12 -33.09 -5.79 -8.49
N HIS A 13 -34.03 -6.13 -9.36
CA HIS A 13 -34.05 -5.59 -10.74
C HIS A 13 -35.38 -5.00 -11.13
N GLY A 14 -35.37 -4.07 -12.09
CA GLY A 14 -36.57 -3.41 -12.56
C GLY A 14 -36.26 -2.28 -13.54
N THR A 15 -37.31 -1.71 -14.13
CA THR A 15 -37.17 -0.64 -15.13
C THR A 15 -36.59 0.64 -14.53
N GLN A 16 -36.13 1.54 -15.39
CA GLN A 16 -35.63 2.85 -14.97
C GLN A 16 -36.73 3.64 -14.22
N GLY A 17 -36.36 4.35 -13.15
CA GLY A 17 -37.31 5.18 -12.40
C GLY A 17 -38.35 4.41 -11.58
N SER A 18 -38.17 3.10 -11.38
CA SER A 18 -39.10 2.25 -10.60
C SER A 18 -38.92 2.34 -9.08
N GLY A 19 -37.99 3.16 -8.57
CA GLY A 19 -37.76 3.34 -7.13
C GLY A 19 -36.76 2.37 -6.48
N LYS A 20 -35.95 1.65 -7.27
CA LYS A 20 -34.93 0.71 -6.76
C LYS A 20 -33.99 1.35 -5.74
N SER A 21 -33.39 2.50 -6.04
CA SER A 21 -32.47 3.17 -5.12
C SER A 21 -33.15 3.61 -3.81
N CYS A 22 -34.44 3.96 -3.84
CA CYS A 22 -35.22 4.24 -2.62
C CYS A 22 -35.47 2.98 -1.79
N LEU A 23 -35.70 1.83 -2.44
CA LEU A 23 -35.79 0.54 -1.73
C LEU A 23 -34.44 0.15 -1.15
N THR A 24 -33.35 0.31 -1.90
CA THR A 24 -31.99 0.01 -1.43
C THR A 24 -31.60 0.87 -0.23
N SER A 25 -31.90 2.18 -0.25
CA SER A 25 -31.62 3.06 0.89
C SER A 25 -32.43 2.65 2.14
N THR A 26 -33.70 2.29 1.95
CA THR A 26 -34.55 1.78 3.06
C THR A 26 -33.98 0.48 3.63
N VAL A 27 -33.49 -0.43 2.78
CA VAL A 27 -32.80 -1.66 3.21
C VAL A 27 -31.55 -1.31 4.01
N ILE A 28 -30.72 -0.39 3.53
CA ILE A 28 -29.50 0.05 4.22
C ILE A 28 -29.84 0.64 5.60
N ASP A 29 -30.84 1.53 5.70
CA ASP A 29 -31.25 2.17 6.96
C ASP A 29 -31.72 1.15 8.00
N GLU A 30 -32.53 0.17 7.59
CA GLU A 30 -32.99 -0.89 8.50
C GLU A 30 -31.85 -1.81 8.96
N ILE A 31 -30.89 -2.11 8.07
CA ILE A 31 -29.71 -2.90 8.43
C ILE A 31 -28.81 -2.10 9.37
N MET A 32 -28.58 -0.81 9.10
CA MET A 32 -27.79 0.05 9.99
C MET A 32 -28.37 0.08 11.41
N LYS A 33 -29.70 0.27 11.54
CA LYS A 33 -30.38 0.22 12.85
C LYS A 33 -30.19 -1.12 13.55
N ALA A 34 -30.27 -2.23 12.81
CA ALA A 34 -30.06 -3.57 13.38
C ALA A 34 -28.61 -3.80 13.80
N SER A 35 -27.64 -3.36 13.00
CA SER A 35 -26.20 -3.55 13.24
C SER A 35 -25.66 -2.68 14.38
N GLN A 36 -26.32 -1.56 14.71
CA GLN A 36 -26.01 -0.77 15.92
C GLN A 36 -26.31 -1.52 17.22
N SER A 37 -27.14 -2.57 17.18
CA SER A 37 -27.52 -3.35 18.35
C SER A 37 -26.68 -4.62 18.56
N ASN A 38 -25.86 -5.03 17.58
CA ASN A 38 -25.03 -6.23 17.65
C ASN A 38 -23.68 -6.02 16.94
N ASP A 39 -22.61 -5.92 17.74
CA ASP A 39 -21.24 -5.70 17.26
C ASP A 39 -20.71 -6.87 16.41
N MET A 40 -21.34 -8.04 16.42
CA MET A 40 -20.93 -9.18 15.59
C MET A 40 -21.45 -9.15 14.14
N HIS A 41 -22.24 -8.15 13.75
CA HIS A 41 -22.75 -8.00 12.38
C HIS A 41 -22.14 -6.80 11.65
N SER A 42 -21.54 -7.00 10.48
CA SER A 42 -20.98 -5.92 9.67
C SER A 42 -21.89 -5.53 8.49
N LEU A 43 -21.79 -4.27 8.07
CA LEU A 43 -22.47 -3.72 6.89
C LEU A 43 -21.45 -2.91 6.10
N ALA A 44 -21.39 -3.14 4.79
CA ALA A 44 -20.77 -2.26 3.83
C ALA A 44 -21.77 -1.96 2.72
N TYR A 45 -21.78 -0.72 2.22
CA TYR A 45 -22.64 -0.35 1.12
C TYR A 45 -21.97 0.61 0.14
N PHE A 46 -22.41 0.59 -1.11
CA PHE A 46 -21.93 1.48 -2.15
C PHE A 46 -23.04 1.87 -3.11
N TYR A 47 -23.06 3.13 -3.52
CA TYR A 47 -23.94 3.64 -4.56
C TYR A 47 -23.11 3.87 -5.82
N CYS A 48 -23.25 2.99 -6.81
CA CYS A 48 -22.61 3.18 -8.11
C CYS A 48 -23.19 4.44 -8.78
N SER A 49 -22.37 5.09 -9.60
CA SER A 49 -22.83 6.26 -10.35
C SER A 49 -22.02 6.45 -11.63
N ARG A 50 -22.73 6.69 -12.73
CA ARG A 50 -22.14 7.05 -14.02
C ARG A 50 -21.98 8.56 -14.13
N ASP A 51 -21.05 9.10 -13.35
CA ASP A 51 -20.71 10.52 -13.33
C ASP A 51 -19.23 10.73 -13.69
N THR A 52 -18.97 11.56 -14.68
CA THR A 52 -17.62 11.94 -15.12
C THR A 52 -16.86 12.73 -14.05
N ALA A 53 -17.58 13.41 -13.15
CA ALA A 53 -16.99 14.13 -12.03
C ALA A 53 -16.60 13.20 -10.87
N GLU A 54 -17.10 11.95 -10.87
CA GLU A 54 -16.83 10.93 -9.87
C GLU A 54 -16.48 9.57 -10.54
N PRO A 55 -15.46 9.49 -11.42
CA PRO A 55 -15.21 8.31 -12.25
C PRO A 55 -14.89 7.06 -11.42
N GLU A 56 -14.40 7.23 -10.20
CA GLU A 56 -14.12 6.14 -9.26
C GLU A 56 -15.40 5.42 -8.79
N ARG A 57 -16.59 6.02 -8.90
CA ARG A 57 -17.88 5.39 -8.54
C ARG A 57 -18.41 4.42 -9.60
N ALA A 58 -17.78 4.37 -10.77
CA ALA A 58 -18.10 3.41 -11.84
C ALA A 58 -17.05 2.28 -11.98
N LYS A 59 -15.91 2.38 -11.28
CA LYS A 59 -14.77 1.45 -11.41
C LYS A 59 -14.86 0.29 -10.39
N PRO A 60 -14.85 -0.98 -10.84
CA PRO A 60 -14.85 -2.15 -9.96
C PRO A 60 -13.81 -2.10 -8.83
N GLN A 61 -12.58 -1.70 -9.15
CA GLN A 61 -11.48 -1.63 -8.19
C GLN A 61 -11.74 -0.68 -7.03
N SER A 62 -12.28 0.49 -7.33
CA SER A 62 -12.56 1.53 -6.35
C SER A 62 -13.80 1.21 -5.51
N ILE A 63 -14.80 0.56 -6.11
CA ILE A 63 -15.97 0.04 -5.40
C ILE A 63 -15.55 -0.98 -4.34
N LEU A 64 -14.74 -1.98 -4.71
CA LEU A 64 -14.26 -3.00 -3.76
C LEU A 64 -13.30 -2.42 -2.73
N ALA A 65 -12.45 -1.46 -3.09
CA ALA A 65 -11.63 -0.74 -2.12
C ALA A 65 -12.48 0.00 -1.07
N CYS A 66 -13.61 0.60 -1.48
CA CYS A 66 -14.55 1.24 -0.56
C CYS A 66 -15.25 0.24 0.36
N ILE A 67 -15.68 -0.91 -0.17
CA ILE A 67 -16.26 -2.01 0.61
C ILE A 67 -15.23 -2.51 1.64
N ALA A 68 -14.00 -2.79 1.20
CA ALA A 68 -12.91 -3.20 2.08
C ALA A 68 -12.64 -2.15 3.17
N ARG A 69 -12.62 -0.85 2.83
CA ARG A 69 -12.46 0.25 3.79
C ARG A 69 -13.52 0.21 4.89
N GLN A 70 -14.79 0.06 4.52
CA GLN A 70 -15.91 0.02 5.47
C GLN A 70 -15.84 -1.19 6.39
N LEU A 71 -15.47 -2.37 5.86
CA LEU A 71 -15.30 -3.60 6.65
C LEU A 71 -14.05 -3.56 7.55
N SER A 72 -13.01 -2.85 7.12
CA SER A 72 -11.74 -2.70 7.84
C SER A 72 -11.88 -1.84 9.10
N ARG A 73 -12.83 -0.90 9.13
CA ARG A 73 -12.99 0.06 10.21
C ARG A 73 -14.44 0.56 10.29
N ARG A 74 -15.23 0.02 11.22
CA ARG A 74 -16.66 0.37 11.36
C ARG A 74 -16.91 1.74 11.98
N SER A 75 -15.98 2.24 12.79
CA SER A 75 -16.05 3.54 13.46
C SER A 75 -14.68 4.22 13.48
N GLN A 76 -14.65 5.55 13.47
CA GLN A 76 -13.43 6.33 13.66
C GLN A 76 -12.71 6.01 14.99
N THR A 77 -13.39 5.42 15.97
CA THR A 77 -12.79 5.03 17.26
C THR A 77 -12.19 3.62 17.26
N GLN A 78 -12.49 2.77 16.27
CA GLN A 78 -11.92 1.42 16.18
C GLN A 78 -10.57 1.44 15.45
N SER A 79 -9.69 0.53 15.87
CA SER A 79 -8.45 0.21 15.16
C SER A 79 -8.75 -0.40 13.79
N ILE A 80 -7.83 -0.20 12.85
CA ILE A 80 -7.91 -0.84 11.53
C ILE A 80 -7.75 -2.36 11.72
N ALA A 81 -8.57 -3.14 11.03
CA ALA A 81 -8.56 -4.60 11.11
C ALA A 81 -7.19 -5.21 10.72
N PRO A 82 -6.72 -6.27 11.41
CA PRO A 82 -5.42 -6.89 11.14
C PRO A 82 -5.19 -7.34 9.68
N PRO A 83 -6.17 -7.95 8.97
CA PRO A 83 -5.99 -8.31 7.55
C PRO A 83 -5.60 -7.12 6.67
N THR A 84 -6.20 -5.96 6.93
CA THR A 84 -5.92 -4.72 6.20
C THR A 84 -4.51 -4.21 6.47
N LEU A 85 -4.05 -4.30 7.73
CA LEU A 85 -2.67 -3.96 8.10
C LEU A 85 -1.68 -4.94 7.47
N ALA A 86 -1.99 -6.23 7.44
CA ALA A 86 -1.15 -7.25 6.81
C ALA A 86 -0.99 -6.99 5.31
N LEU A 87 -2.08 -6.70 4.59
CA LEU A 87 -2.01 -6.31 3.18
C LEU A 87 -1.21 -5.01 3.01
N TYR A 88 -1.45 -4.00 3.85
CA TYR A 88 -0.68 -2.75 3.84
C TYR A 88 0.82 -3.00 3.99
N TYR A 89 1.24 -3.80 4.98
CA TYR A 89 2.65 -4.13 5.19
C TYR A 89 3.22 -4.96 4.03
N LYS A 90 2.46 -5.90 3.47
CA LYS A 90 2.87 -6.69 2.29
C LYS A 90 3.11 -5.79 1.07
N LEU A 91 2.28 -4.77 0.87
CA LEU A 91 2.40 -3.82 -0.24
C LEU A 91 3.53 -2.81 -0.04
N HIS A 92 3.96 -2.58 1.20
CA HIS A 92 4.93 -1.53 1.53
C HIS A 92 6.23 -2.04 2.17
N SER A 93 6.45 -3.36 2.23
CA SER A 93 7.70 -3.92 2.72
C SER A 93 8.74 -4.01 1.59
N VAL A 94 9.92 -3.42 1.85
CA VAL A 94 11.24 -3.63 1.19
C VAL A 94 11.74 -2.55 0.21
N ASP A 95 10.91 -1.75 -0.47
CA ASP A 95 11.42 -0.80 -1.49
C ASP A 95 10.80 0.61 -1.48
N GLY A 96 9.81 0.87 -0.62
CA GLY A 96 9.08 2.14 -0.62
C GLY A 96 8.16 2.33 -1.83
N SER A 97 7.87 1.27 -2.59
CA SER A 97 6.91 1.31 -3.69
C SER A 97 5.49 1.58 -3.16
N LYS A 98 4.74 2.37 -3.93
CA LYS A 98 3.38 2.83 -3.62
C LYS A 98 2.37 2.28 -4.64
N ARG A 99 2.29 0.95 -4.79
CA ARG A 99 1.26 0.37 -5.67
C ARG A 99 -0.08 0.28 -4.97
N LYS A 100 -1.17 0.48 -5.72
CA LYS A 100 -2.53 0.21 -5.24
C LYS A 100 -2.77 -1.32 -5.15
N PRO A 101 -3.64 -1.79 -4.23
CA PRO A 101 -4.04 -3.21 -4.19
C PRO A 101 -4.73 -3.62 -5.50
N THR A 102 -4.44 -4.81 -6.01
CA THR A 102 -5.12 -5.35 -7.21
C THR A 102 -6.54 -5.83 -6.87
N MET A 103 -7.35 -6.12 -7.89
CA MET A 103 -8.70 -6.66 -7.67
C MET A 103 -8.71 -7.96 -6.87
N ALA A 104 -7.83 -8.90 -7.22
CA ALA A 104 -7.70 -10.17 -6.51
C ALA A 104 -7.29 -9.96 -5.03
N GLU A 105 -6.41 -9.00 -4.74
CA GLU A 105 -6.00 -8.69 -3.37
C GLU A 105 -7.14 -8.07 -2.56
N LEU A 106 -7.96 -7.22 -3.18
CA LEU A 106 -9.16 -6.66 -2.54
C LEU A 106 -10.21 -7.73 -2.26
N CYS A 107 -10.43 -8.67 -3.17
CA CYS A 107 -11.33 -9.80 -2.95
C CYS A 107 -10.86 -10.69 -1.79
N SER A 108 -9.57 -11.02 -1.73
CA SER A 108 -8.98 -11.78 -0.60
C SER A 108 -9.18 -11.03 0.71
N LEU A 109 -8.85 -9.73 0.73
CA LEU A 109 -9.01 -8.89 1.90
C LEU A 109 -10.46 -8.83 2.37
N ILE A 110 -11.43 -8.64 1.46
CA ILE A 110 -12.85 -8.59 1.84
C ILE A 110 -13.27 -9.93 2.46
N ARG A 111 -12.85 -11.08 1.90
CA ARG A 111 -13.15 -12.39 2.50
C ARG A 111 -12.58 -12.51 3.91
N GLU A 112 -11.30 -12.20 4.09
CA GLU A 112 -10.64 -12.20 5.41
C GLU A 112 -11.35 -11.26 6.40
N LEU A 113 -11.79 -10.08 5.95
CA LEU A 113 -12.53 -9.13 6.78
C LEU A 113 -13.93 -9.63 7.14
N THR A 114 -14.62 -10.33 6.23
CA THR A 114 -15.95 -10.89 6.53
C THR A 114 -15.89 -12.01 7.56
N GLU A 115 -14.75 -12.69 7.72
CA GLU A 115 -14.55 -13.76 8.70
C GLU A 115 -14.38 -13.23 10.14
N LEU A 116 -14.16 -11.93 10.30
CA LEU A 116 -14.13 -11.28 11.62
C LEU A 116 -15.53 -11.12 12.25
N TYR A 117 -16.59 -11.45 11.51
CA TYR A 117 -17.98 -11.20 11.91
C TYR A 117 -18.83 -12.47 11.74
N ASP A 118 -19.82 -12.66 12.62
CA ASP A 118 -20.79 -13.76 12.51
C ASP A 118 -21.62 -13.64 11.23
N ARG A 119 -21.85 -12.41 10.79
CA ARG A 119 -22.57 -12.10 9.56
C ARG A 119 -22.12 -10.78 8.96
N SER A 120 -21.86 -10.79 7.65
CA SER A 120 -21.53 -9.60 6.88
C SER A 120 -22.58 -9.34 5.80
N MET A 121 -23.04 -8.09 5.68
CA MET A 121 -23.96 -7.66 4.62
C MET A 121 -23.28 -6.65 3.70
N ILE A 122 -23.29 -6.90 2.40
CA ILE A 122 -22.73 -6.01 1.38
C ILE A 122 -23.87 -5.57 0.46
N VAL A 123 -24.05 -4.26 0.30
CA VAL A 123 -25.13 -3.68 -0.51
C VAL A 123 -24.53 -2.82 -1.62
N VAL A 124 -24.82 -3.14 -2.88
CA VAL A 124 -24.36 -2.34 -4.04
C VAL A 124 -25.57 -1.87 -4.84
N ASP A 125 -25.83 -0.58 -4.82
CA ASP A 125 -26.93 0.03 -5.59
C ASP A 125 -26.48 0.40 -7.00
N ALA A 126 -27.38 0.24 -7.97
CA ALA A 126 -27.26 0.74 -9.33
C ALA A 126 -26.06 0.17 -10.10
N LEU A 127 -25.88 -1.15 -10.06
CA LEU A 127 -24.78 -1.85 -10.74
C LEU A 127 -24.75 -1.59 -12.26
N ASP A 128 -25.88 -1.24 -12.87
CA ASP A 128 -25.97 -0.80 -14.28
C ASP A 128 -25.22 0.52 -14.55
N GLU A 129 -24.93 1.32 -13.53
CA GLU A 129 -24.17 2.57 -13.65
C GLU A 129 -22.65 2.39 -13.58
N CYS A 130 -22.17 1.15 -13.41
CA CYS A 130 -20.74 0.83 -13.54
C CYS A 130 -20.31 0.87 -15.01
N ASP A 131 -19.00 1.01 -15.22
CA ASP A 131 -18.41 0.95 -16.55
C ASP A 131 -18.76 -0.37 -17.25
N VAL A 132 -19.36 -0.28 -18.44
CA VAL A 132 -19.92 -1.44 -19.16
C VAL A 132 -18.85 -2.47 -19.52
N VAL A 133 -17.61 -2.03 -19.75
CA VAL A 133 -16.49 -2.89 -20.16
C VAL A 133 -15.95 -3.71 -18.98
N THR A 134 -15.98 -3.14 -17.78
CA THR A 134 -15.33 -3.73 -16.60
C THR A 134 -16.30 -4.22 -15.53
N ARG A 135 -17.60 -3.88 -15.58
CA ARG A 135 -18.57 -4.26 -14.53
C ARG A 135 -18.77 -5.78 -14.33
N TRP A 136 -18.45 -6.60 -15.33
CA TRP A 136 -18.44 -8.06 -15.17
C TRP A 136 -17.40 -8.52 -14.13
N GLU A 137 -16.25 -7.83 -14.03
CA GLU A 137 -15.22 -8.10 -13.02
C GLU A 137 -15.76 -7.88 -11.60
N LEU A 138 -16.61 -6.86 -11.42
CA LEU A 138 -17.27 -6.60 -10.14
C LEU A 138 -18.27 -7.70 -9.80
N VAL A 139 -19.04 -8.19 -10.76
CA VAL A 139 -19.98 -9.31 -10.55
C VAL A 139 -19.21 -10.56 -10.11
N GLU A 140 -18.16 -10.95 -10.84
CA GLU A 140 -17.34 -12.11 -10.48
C GLU A 140 -16.69 -11.96 -9.10
N ALA A 141 -16.20 -10.77 -8.78
CA ALA A 141 -15.64 -10.48 -7.47
C ALA A 141 -16.66 -10.63 -6.34
N LEU A 142 -17.88 -10.10 -6.50
CA LEU A 142 -18.96 -10.24 -5.53
C LEU A 142 -19.37 -11.71 -5.37
N GLU A 143 -19.45 -12.47 -6.47
CA GLU A 143 -19.70 -13.91 -6.41
C GLU A 143 -18.60 -14.65 -5.65
N SER A 144 -17.32 -14.37 -5.92
CA SER A 144 -16.20 -14.97 -5.19
C SER A 144 -16.22 -14.66 -3.69
N ILE A 145 -16.67 -13.46 -3.30
CA ILE A 145 -16.82 -13.09 -1.89
C ILE A 145 -17.90 -13.95 -1.19
N THR A 146 -18.91 -14.45 -1.93
CA THR A 146 -19.90 -15.38 -1.35
C THR A 146 -19.31 -16.77 -1.02
N GLU A 147 -18.10 -17.08 -1.46
CA GLU A 147 -17.37 -18.31 -1.10
C GLU A 147 -16.62 -18.20 0.25
N SER A 148 -16.80 -17.12 0.99
CA SER A 148 -16.25 -16.94 2.34
C SER A 148 -16.69 -18.04 3.31
N ALA A 149 -15.84 -18.38 4.29
CA ALA A 149 -16.18 -19.35 5.32
C ALA A 149 -17.27 -18.84 6.28
N SER A 150 -17.40 -17.51 6.43
CA SER A 150 -18.42 -16.87 7.25
C SER A 150 -19.71 -16.54 6.48
N LEU A 151 -20.77 -16.17 7.21
CA LEU A 151 -22.07 -15.88 6.60
C LEU A 151 -22.08 -14.52 5.89
N VAL A 152 -21.99 -14.53 4.57
CA VAL A 152 -22.02 -13.32 3.73
C VAL A 152 -23.33 -13.22 2.95
N LYS A 153 -23.97 -12.04 3.03
CA LYS A 153 -25.18 -11.69 2.30
C LYS A 153 -24.90 -10.51 1.40
N ILE A 154 -25.03 -10.70 0.09
CA ILE A 154 -24.85 -9.63 -0.89
C ILE A 154 -26.21 -9.24 -1.46
N PHE A 155 -26.49 -7.94 -1.49
CA PHE A 155 -27.66 -7.36 -2.14
C PHE A 155 -27.16 -6.43 -3.24
N VAL A 156 -27.59 -6.66 -4.47
CA VAL A 156 -27.28 -5.79 -5.60
C VAL A 156 -28.56 -5.28 -6.23
N SER A 157 -28.58 -4.01 -6.64
CA SER A 157 -29.69 -3.45 -7.43
C SER A 157 -29.21 -3.09 -8.83
N SER A 158 -30.03 -3.30 -9.85
CA SER A 158 -29.73 -2.81 -11.21
C SER A 158 -30.96 -2.72 -12.12
N ARG A 159 -30.79 -2.12 -13.30
CA ARG A 159 -31.65 -2.40 -14.46
C ARG A 159 -31.42 -3.81 -14.99
N GLU A 160 -32.39 -4.32 -15.73
CA GLU A 160 -32.29 -5.62 -16.41
C GLU A 160 -31.60 -5.48 -17.77
N GLU A 161 -30.30 -5.17 -17.73
CA GLU A 161 -29.44 -5.12 -18.93
C GLU A 161 -28.97 -6.52 -19.34
N GLY A 162 -28.66 -6.72 -20.62
CA GLY A 162 -28.45 -8.06 -21.19
C GLY A 162 -27.30 -8.83 -20.52
N ASP A 163 -26.17 -8.17 -20.30
CA ASP A 163 -24.99 -8.71 -19.62
C ASP A 163 -25.25 -9.01 -18.14
N LEU A 164 -25.88 -8.07 -17.41
CA LEU A 164 -26.23 -8.27 -16.00
C LEU A 164 -27.26 -9.39 -15.82
N ARG A 165 -28.24 -9.49 -16.72
CA ARG A 165 -29.21 -10.58 -16.70
C ARG A 165 -28.54 -11.93 -16.91
N LEU A 166 -27.65 -12.05 -17.88
CA LEU A 166 -26.94 -13.31 -18.15
C LEU A 166 -26.13 -13.76 -16.92
N SER A 167 -25.52 -12.80 -16.22
CA SER A 167 -24.65 -13.06 -15.07
C SER A 167 -25.44 -13.32 -13.78
N LEU A 168 -26.52 -12.55 -13.52
CA LEU A 168 -27.21 -12.57 -12.23
C LEU A 168 -28.49 -13.42 -12.18
N GLN A 169 -29.02 -13.88 -13.32
CA GLN A 169 -30.26 -14.69 -13.37
C GLN A 169 -30.19 -16.03 -12.62
N THR A 170 -28.97 -16.54 -12.37
CA THR A 170 -28.74 -17.77 -11.61
C THR A 170 -28.92 -17.58 -10.11
N HIS A 171 -28.87 -16.34 -9.63
CA HIS A 171 -29.08 -15.96 -8.23
C HIS A 171 -30.55 -15.71 -7.91
N SER A 172 -30.85 -15.57 -6.62
CA SER A 172 -32.21 -15.18 -6.21
C SER A 172 -32.48 -13.74 -6.67
N GLY A 173 -33.57 -13.54 -7.40
CA GLY A 173 -33.97 -12.24 -7.94
C GLY A 173 -35.30 -11.75 -7.37
N LEU A 174 -35.41 -10.46 -7.10
CA LEU A 174 -36.66 -9.75 -6.86
C LEU A 174 -36.85 -8.73 -7.97
N GLN A 175 -37.88 -8.92 -8.79
CA GLN A 175 -38.23 -7.98 -9.84
C GLN A 175 -39.21 -6.94 -9.28
N VAL A 176 -38.91 -5.65 -9.44
CA VAL A 176 -39.86 -4.56 -9.24
C VAL A 176 -40.69 -4.42 -10.51
N THR A 177 -41.91 -4.96 -10.49
CA THR A 177 -42.82 -4.89 -11.63
C THR A 177 -43.69 -3.64 -11.60
N SER A 178 -44.25 -3.27 -12.76
CA SER A 178 -45.19 -2.15 -12.85
C SER A 178 -46.47 -2.37 -12.03
N LEU A 179 -46.91 -3.61 -11.87
CA LEU A 179 -48.09 -4.00 -11.08
C LEU A 179 -47.85 -3.79 -9.59
N GLU A 180 -46.69 -4.20 -9.07
CA GLU A 180 -46.36 -4.05 -7.64
C GLU A 180 -46.19 -2.58 -7.24
N ASN A 181 -45.70 -1.74 -8.16
CA ASN A 181 -45.53 -0.31 -7.93
C ASN A 181 -46.81 0.53 -8.09
N GLU A 182 -47.89 -0.02 -8.66
CA GLU A 182 -49.07 0.77 -9.04
C GLU A 182 -49.69 1.51 -7.85
N ASP A 183 -49.83 0.83 -6.71
CA ASP A 183 -50.43 1.41 -5.50
C ASP A 183 -49.57 2.50 -4.88
N ASP A 184 -48.24 2.36 -4.92
CA ASP A 184 -47.33 3.36 -4.38
C ASP A 184 -47.21 4.58 -5.30
N ILE A 185 -47.22 4.37 -6.62
CA ILE A 185 -47.34 5.46 -7.61
C ILE A 185 -48.67 6.19 -7.44
N ARG A 186 -49.77 5.46 -7.21
CA ARG A 186 -51.09 6.06 -6.94
C ARG A 186 -51.05 6.98 -5.72
N LYS A 187 -50.51 6.52 -4.59
CA LYS A 187 -50.34 7.35 -3.39
C LYS A 187 -49.47 8.58 -3.68
N PHE A 188 -48.36 8.40 -4.40
CA PHE A 188 -47.47 9.50 -4.78
C PHE A 188 -48.19 10.54 -5.65
N VAL A 189 -48.86 10.12 -6.73
CA VAL A 189 -49.57 11.00 -7.66
C VAL A 189 -50.72 11.72 -6.96
N GLU A 190 -51.48 11.02 -6.11
CA GLU A 190 -52.56 11.62 -5.33
C GLU A 190 -52.02 12.73 -4.42
N PHE A 191 -50.99 12.41 -3.63
CA PHE A 191 -50.34 13.34 -2.72
C PHE A 191 -49.74 14.54 -3.46
N GLU A 192 -48.95 14.29 -4.51
CA GLU A 192 -48.21 15.33 -5.21
C GLU A 192 -49.14 16.25 -6.01
N THR A 193 -50.19 15.71 -6.64
CA THR A 193 -51.21 16.51 -7.32
C THR A 193 -51.90 17.45 -6.33
N ASP A 194 -52.34 16.94 -5.18
CA ASP A 194 -53.00 17.75 -4.15
C ASP A 194 -52.06 18.82 -3.58
N ARG A 195 -50.78 18.46 -3.38
CA ARG A 195 -49.72 19.38 -2.97
C ARG A 195 -49.52 20.52 -3.97
N LEU A 196 -49.40 20.21 -5.26
CA LEU A 196 -49.20 21.20 -6.34
C LEU A 196 -50.42 22.13 -6.49
N ILE A 197 -51.63 21.60 -6.31
CA ILE A 197 -52.86 22.41 -6.31
C ILE A 197 -52.90 23.34 -5.09
N ALA A 198 -52.57 22.83 -3.90
CA ALA A 198 -52.52 23.63 -2.67
C ALA A 198 -51.49 24.75 -2.75
N LYS A 199 -50.32 24.48 -3.36
CA LYS A 199 -49.27 25.47 -3.66
C LYS A 199 -49.60 26.41 -4.82
N LYS A 200 -50.77 26.29 -5.45
CA LYS A 200 -51.19 27.07 -6.63
C LYS A 200 -50.23 26.95 -7.83
N GLN A 201 -49.53 25.83 -7.95
CA GLN A 201 -48.66 25.53 -9.09
C GLN A 201 -49.38 24.75 -10.20
N LEU A 202 -50.51 24.11 -9.84
CA LEU A 202 -51.37 23.34 -10.74
C LEU A 202 -52.83 23.80 -10.61
N LEU A 203 -53.54 23.96 -11.74
CA LEU A 203 -54.93 24.41 -11.83
C LEU A 203 -55.25 25.77 -11.15
N ALA A 204 -54.24 26.64 -10.92
CA ALA A 204 -54.43 27.90 -10.22
C ALA A 204 -55.36 28.89 -10.96
N TYR A 205 -55.36 28.85 -12.29
CA TYR A 205 -56.14 29.74 -13.16
C TYR A 205 -57.55 29.22 -13.45
N ILE A 206 -57.88 28.00 -13.02
CA ILE A 206 -59.20 27.40 -13.20
C ILE A 206 -60.13 27.89 -12.07
N ARG A 207 -61.02 28.83 -12.40
CA ARG A 207 -61.90 29.50 -11.43
C ARG A 207 -63.12 28.67 -11.01
N LYS A 208 -63.63 27.82 -11.91
CA LYS A 208 -64.82 27.00 -11.64
C LYS A 208 -64.42 25.81 -10.76
N LYS A 209 -64.98 25.74 -9.55
CA LYS A 209 -64.71 24.65 -8.59
C LYS A 209 -64.97 23.26 -9.18
N GLN A 210 -66.11 23.08 -9.84
CA GLN A 210 -66.49 21.84 -10.50
C GLN A 210 -65.46 21.39 -11.54
N THR A 211 -65.06 22.29 -12.44
CA THR A 211 -64.03 22.02 -13.46
C THR A 211 -62.68 21.70 -12.83
N LYS A 212 -62.32 22.36 -11.73
CA LYS A 212 -61.08 22.10 -11.01
C LYS A 212 -61.07 20.69 -10.39
N GLU A 213 -62.18 20.27 -9.79
CA GLU A 213 -62.33 18.91 -9.24
C GLU A 213 -62.29 17.85 -10.35
N GLU A 214 -62.98 18.09 -11.48
CA GLU A 214 -62.95 17.20 -12.64
C GLU A 214 -61.54 17.07 -13.23
N LEU A 215 -60.82 18.18 -13.43
CA LEU A 215 -59.44 18.14 -13.91
C LEU A 215 -58.49 17.49 -12.92
N THR A 216 -58.71 17.65 -11.61
CA THR A 216 -57.89 17.01 -10.57
C THR A 216 -58.00 15.49 -10.67
N GLN A 217 -59.23 14.96 -10.78
CA GLN A 217 -59.43 13.52 -10.93
C GLN A 217 -58.87 13.00 -12.26
N LEU A 218 -59.11 13.74 -13.34
CA LEU A 218 -58.58 13.38 -14.65
C LEU A 218 -57.04 13.31 -14.66
N ILE A 219 -56.35 14.27 -14.04
CA ILE A 219 -54.89 14.26 -13.92
C ILE A 219 -54.43 13.03 -13.14
N LYS A 220 -55.05 12.75 -11.98
CA LYS A 220 -54.68 11.60 -11.14
C LYS A 220 -54.85 10.29 -11.92
N GLU A 221 -56.03 10.05 -12.51
CA GLU A 221 -56.34 8.84 -13.27
C GLU A 221 -55.39 8.65 -14.48
N ASP A 222 -55.17 9.71 -15.24
CA ASP A 222 -54.37 9.66 -16.46
C ASP A 222 -52.89 9.42 -16.16
N VAL A 223 -52.32 10.15 -15.19
CA VAL A 223 -50.92 9.97 -14.79
C VAL A 223 -50.68 8.58 -14.20
N ILE A 224 -51.56 8.09 -13.32
CA ILE A 224 -51.43 6.76 -12.72
C ILE A 224 -51.46 5.67 -13.80
N SER A 225 -52.46 5.70 -14.68
CA SER A 225 -52.63 4.67 -15.71
C SER A 225 -51.48 4.62 -16.71
N LYS A 226 -50.79 5.75 -16.95
CA LYS A 226 -49.73 5.88 -17.96
C LYS A 226 -48.31 5.79 -17.41
N ALA A 227 -48.11 5.93 -16.09
CA ALA A 227 -46.80 5.84 -15.45
C ALA A 227 -46.11 4.49 -15.65
N LYS A 228 -46.86 3.40 -15.88
CA LYS A 228 -46.34 2.06 -16.19
C LYS A 228 -45.21 1.61 -15.25
N GLY A 229 -45.32 1.90 -13.96
CA GLY A 229 -44.33 1.52 -12.94
C GLY A 229 -43.16 2.49 -12.72
N MET A 230 -43.14 3.65 -13.40
CA MET A 230 -42.06 4.64 -13.33
C MET A 230 -42.48 5.88 -12.52
N PHE A 231 -41.95 6.05 -11.30
CA PHE A 231 -42.18 7.24 -10.47
C PHE A 231 -41.66 8.51 -11.15
N ARG A 232 -40.47 8.42 -11.77
CA ARG A 232 -39.85 9.57 -12.45
C ARG A 232 -40.72 10.09 -13.59
N TRP A 233 -41.34 9.20 -14.35
CA TRP A 233 -42.27 9.58 -15.41
C TRP A 233 -43.48 10.31 -14.84
N ALA A 234 -44.08 9.79 -13.75
CA ALA A 234 -45.23 10.41 -13.10
C ALA A 234 -44.91 11.81 -12.56
N GLU A 235 -43.73 11.97 -11.94
CA GLU A 235 -43.23 13.25 -11.45
C GLU A 235 -43.09 14.27 -12.60
N LEU A 236 -42.35 13.94 -13.66
CA LEU A 236 -42.14 14.83 -14.80
C LEU A 236 -43.45 15.19 -15.50
N GLN A 237 -44.39 14.24 -15.60
CA GLN A 237 -45.71 14.50 -16.18
C GLN A 237 -46.54 15.47 -15.32
N LEU A 238 -46.49 15.37 -13.99
CA LEU A 238 -47.14 16.36 -13.12
C LEU A 238 -46.46 17.72 -13.23
N GLN A 239 -45.14 17.75 -13.39
CA GLN A 239 -44.37 18.97 -13.58
C GLN A 239 -44.67 19.65 -14.93
N SER A 240 -44.82 18.89 -16.01
CA SER A 240 -45.12 19.43 -17.35
C SER A 240 -46.48 20.15 -17.44
N LEU A 241 -47.39 19.84 -16.51
CA LEU A 241 -48.71 20.46 -16.36
C LEU A 241 -48.69 21.74 -15.52
N ARG A 242 -47.58 22.06 -14.83
CA ARG A 242 -47.46 23.27 -14.01
C ARG A 242 -47.57 24.51 -14.91
N GLY A 243 -48.22 25.55 -14.38
CA GLY A 243 -48.32 26.85 -15.06
C GLY A 243 -49.29 26.92 -16.26
N ILE A 244 -49.84 25.79 -16.75
CA ILE A 244 -50.84 25.80 -17.84
C ILE A 244 -52.11 26.53 -17.37
N ARG A 245 -52.55 27.51 -18.18
CA ARG A 245 -53.62 28.45 -17.79
C ARG A 245 -55.01 28.03 -18.27
N ALA A 246 -55.12 27.44 -19.46
CA ALA A 246 -56.41 27.11 -20.06
C ALA A 246 -56.76 25.63 -19.88
N GLU A 247 -58.02 25.33 -19.57
CA GLU A 247 -58.54 23.96 -19.46
C GLU A 247 -58.26 23.13 -20.73
N LYS A 248 -58.46 23.73 -21.91
CA LYS A 248 -58.24 23.06 -23.20
C LYS A 248 -56.80 22.55 -23.33
N ASP A 249 -55.83 23.35 -22.90
CA ASP A 249 -54.41 23.04 -23.02
C ASP A 249 -54.01 21.95 -22.02
N ILE A 250 -54.57 21.96 -20.81
CA ILE A 250 -54.40 20.87 -19.82
C ILE A 250 -54.92 19.55 -20.39
N ARG A 251 -56.14 19.56 -20.95
CA ARG A 251 -56.72 18.35 -21.57
C ARG A 251 -55.93 17.90 -22.79
N SER A 252 -55.41 18.83 -23.57
CA SER A 252 -54.57 18.53 -24.74
C SER A 252 -53.25 17.89 -24.32
N GLU A 253 -52.62 18.38 -23.24
CA GLU A 253 -51.37 17.84 -22.73
C GLU A 253 -51.57 16.42 -22.19
N LEU A 254 -52.66 16.17 -21.45
CA LEU A 254 -53.03 14.83 -20.98
C LEU A 254 -53.37 13.86 -22.14
N PHE A 255 -53.99 14.35 -23.22
CA PHE A 255 -54.37 13.52 -24.36
C PHE A 255 -53.18 13.07 -25.21
N ARG A 256 -52.09 13.83 -25.26
CA ARG A 256 -50.91 13.55 -26.11
C ARG A 256 -50.08 12.32 -25.69
N ILE A 257 -50.48 11.56 -24.67
CA ILE A 257 -49.61 10.63 -23.94
C ILE A 257 -49.87 9.17 -24.36
N PRO A 258 -48.87 8.51 -24.99
CA PRO A 258 -47.80 7.82 -24.25
C PRO A 258 -46.42 8.27 -24.71
N ARG A 259 -45.94 9.38 -24.11
CA ARG A 259 -44.54 9.80 -24.26
C ARG A 259 -43.67 8.89 -23.41
N ASP A 260 -42.58 8.40 -23.98
CA ASP A 260 -41.51 7.82 -23.18
C ASP A 260 -40.79 8.93 -22.36
N LEU A 261 -39.84 8.52 -21.52
CA LEU A 261 -39.14 9.44 -20.64
C LEU A 261 -38.29 10.47 -21.41
N SER A 262 -37.70 10.06 -22.55
CA SER A 262 -36.89 10.92 -23.42
C SER A 262 -37.73 12.05 -24.03
N ALA A 263 -38.92 11.73 -24.55
CA ALA A 263 -39.84 12.73 -25.07
C ALA A 263 -40.31 13.75 -24.01
N LEU A 264 -40.48 13.34 -22.75
CA LEU A 264 -40.79 14.28 -21.66
C LEU A 264 -39.62 15.22 -21.35
N TYR A 265 -38.38 14.71 -21.36
CA TYR A 265 -37.21 15.57 -21.22
C TYR A 265 -37.08 16.54 -22.38
N GLN A 266 -37.33 16.10 -23.61
CA GLN A 266 -37.34 16.98 -24.79
C GLN A 266 -38.36 18.13 -24.64
N ASP A 267 -39.60 17.84 -24.25
CA ASP A 267 -40.59 18.90 -24.06
C ASP A 267 -40.19 19.89 -22.96
N LEU A 268 -39.56 19.41 -21.88
CA LEU A 268 -39.09 20.27 -20.78
C LEU A 268 -37.88 21.11 -21.21
N TYR A 269 -37.00 20.54 -22.01
CA TYR A 269 -35.86 21.22 -22.62
C TYR A 269 -36.33 22.33 -23.58
N ASP A 270 -37.24 22.01 -24.50
CA ASP A 270 -37.80 22.96 -25.46
C ASP A 270 -38.56 24.09 -24.73
N LYS A 271 -39.38 23.76 -23.72
CA LYS A 271 -40.06 24.77 -22.90
C LYS A 271 -39.06 25.67 -22.16
N ALA A 272 -37.98 25.11 -21.62
CA ALA A 272 -36.95 25.90 -20.95
C ALA A 272 -36.31 26.89 -21.93
N LEU A 273 -36.04 26.49 -23.16
CA LEU A 273 -35.47 27.39 -24.19
C LEU A 273 -36.48 28.41 -24.74
N GLU A 274 -37.76 28.07 -24.89
CA GLU A 274 -38.77 28.99 -25.43
C GLU A 274 -39.19 30.08 -24.44
N THR A 275 -39.10 29.83 -23.13
CA THR A 275 -39.69 30.69 -22.09
C THR A 275 -38.70 31.61 -21.40
N THR A 276 -37.41 31.48 -21.70
CA THR A 276 -36.32 32.17 -21.00
C THR A 276 -35.63 33.22 -21.87
N GLN A 277 -34.94 34.17 -21.25
CA GLN A 277 -34.15 35.18 -21.98
C GLN A 277 -32.91 34.55 -22.60
N GLU A 278 -32.31 35.20 -23.61
CA GLU A 278 -31.13 34.68 -24.31
C GLU A 278 -29.99 34.32 -23.34
N THR A 279 -29.74 35.16 -22.33
CA THR A 279 -28.73 34.88 -21.30
C THR A 279 -29.06 33.63 -20.47
N ASP A 280 -30.31 33.45 -20.06
CA ASP A 280 -30.76 32.28 -19.30
C ASP A 280 -30.64 31.00 -20.14
N GLN A 281 -30.94 31.07 -21.44
CA GLN A 281 -30.77 29.95 -22.38
C GLN A 281 -29.31 29.49 -22.46
N ILE A 282 -28.38 30.45 -22.51
CA ILE A 282 -26.94 30.18 -22.52
C ILE A 282 -26.51 29.53 -21.20
N VAL A 283 -26.92 30.08 -20.04
CA VAL A 283 -26.60 29.50 -18.73
C VAL A 283 -27.18 28.10 -18.57
N PHE A 284 -28.40 27.87 -19.06
CA PHE A 284 -29.04 26.55 -19.09
C PHE A 284 -28.18 25.54 -19.86
N GLN A 285 -27.77 25.89 -21.09
CA GLN A 285 -26.94 25.01 -21.92
C GLN A 285 -25.54 24.80 -21.35
N HIS A 286 -24.88 25.85 -20.85
CA HIS A 286 -23.56 25.77 -20.24
C HIS A 286 -23.56 24.88 -18.99
N THR A 287 -24.60 24.98 -18.16
CA THR A 287 -24.78 24.11 -16.99
C THR A 287 -24.79 22.64 -17.40
N LEU A 288 -25.61 22.28 -18.39
CA LEU A 288 -25.71 20.90 -18.87
C LEU A 288 -24.42 20.41 -19.53
N LYS A 289 -23.79 21.25 -20.38
CA LYS A 289 -22.51 20.93 -21.04
C LYS A 289 -21.41 20.68 -20.01
N TRP A 290 -21.28 21.55 -19.02
CA TRP A 290 -20.27 21.42 -17.97
C TRP A 290 -20.47 20.14 -17.16
N MET A 291 -21.69 19.86 -16.71
CA MET A 291 -21.98 18.68 -15.89
C MET A 291 -21.73 17.35 -16.64
N LEU A 292 -21.83 17.34 -17.98
CA LEU A 292 -21.54 16.14 -18.78
C LEU A 292 -20.04 15.86 -18.95
N SER A 293 -19.21 16.90 -18.92
CA SER A 293 -17.77 16.79 -19.19
C SER A 293 -16.89 16.98 -17.95
N ALA A 294 -17.42 17.52 -16.85
CA ALA A 294 -16.70 17.78 -15.61
C ALA A 294 -15.93 16.54 -15.13
N GLN A 295 -14.67 16.74 -14.73
CA GLN A 295 -13.75 15.69 -14.24
C GLN A 295 -13.65 15.64 -12.71
N GLN A 296 -14.28 16.60 -12.03
CA GLN A 296 -14.36 16.72 -10.58
C GLN A 296 -15.55 17.61 -10.22
N ASN A 297 -16.19 17.33 -9.08
CA ASN A 297 -17.23 18.20 -8.54
C ASN A 297 -16.66 19.56 -8.12
N LEU A 298 -17.32 20.63 -8.56
CA LEU A 298 -16.99 22.00 -8.20
C LEU A 298 -17.93 22.52 -7.11
N THR A 299 -17.40 23.39 -6.26
CA THR A 299 -18.24 24.19 -5.36
C THR A 299 -19.18 25.07 -6.17
N HIS A 300 -20.30 25.53 -5.60
CA HIS A 300 -21.23 26.40 -6.33
C HIS A 300 -20.53 27.64 -6.94
N HIS A 301 -19.62 28.29 -6.21
CA HIS A 301 -18.90 29.46 -6.70
C HIS A 301 -18.01 29.11 -7.91
N ASP A 302 -17.22 28.04 -7.81
CA ASP A 302 -16.36 27.56 -8.91
C ASP A 302 -17.18 27.11 -10.12
N PHE A 303 -18.35 26.50 -9.87
CA PHE A 303 -19.28 26.08 -10.91
C PHE A 303 -19.86 27.29 -11.66
N PHE A 304 -20.19 28.38 -10.96
CA PHE A 304 -20.68 29.60 -11.58
C PHE A 304 -19.61 30.24 -12.48
N LEU A 305 -18.34 30.29 -12.03
CA LEU A 305 -17.23 30.74 -12.88
C LEU A 305 -17.12 29.94 -14.18
N ALA A 306 -17.35 28.63 -14.11
CA ALA A 306 -17.26 27.75 -15.29
C ALA A 306 -18.37 28.05 -16.32
N ILE A 307 -19.61 28.23 -15.86
CA ILE A 307 -20.77 28.38 -16.75
C ILE A 307 -20.96 29.82 -17.27
N THR A 308 -20.35 30.83 -16.62
CA THR A 308 -20.45 32.24 -17.05
C THR A 308 -19.27 32.72 -17.92
N ALA A 309 -18.26 31.89 -18.17
CA ALA A 309 -17.02 32.29 -18.86
C ALA A 309 -17.18 32.88 -20.27
N PHE A 310 -18.30 32.63 -20.95
CA PHE A 310 -18.62 33.20 -22.26
C PHE A 310 -19.97 33.93 -22.25
N THR A 311 -20.31 34.57 -21.12
CA THR A 311 -21.53 35.36 -20.95
C THR A 311 -21.20 36.75 -20.44
N ASP A 312 -22.18 37.66 -20.50
CA ASP A 312 -22.08 39.00 -19.90
C ASP A 312 -22.32 38.99 -18.39
N LEU A 313 -22.49 37.81 -17.77
CA LEU A 313 -22.75 37.65 -16.33
C LEU A 313 -21.45 37.32 -15.57
N GLY A 314 -21.32 37.84 -14.36
CA GLY A 314 -20.33 37.39 -13.39
C GLY A 314 -20.84 36.20 -12.56
N ALA A 315 -19.92 35.49 -11.91
CA ALA A 315 -20.30 34.39 -11.00
C ALA A 315 -21.17 34.88 -9.82
N ASP A 316 -20.96 36.12 -9.37
CA ASP A 316 -21.73 36.74 -8.28
C ASP A 316 -23.16 37.14 -8.69
N ASP A 317 -23.47 37.13 -9.99
CA ASP A 317 -24.83 37.37 -10.50
C ASP A 317 -25.72 36.12 -10.39
N LEU A 318 -25.13 34.96 -10.09
CA LEU A 318 -25.82 33.68 -9.98
C LEU A 318 -25.82 33.17 -8.53
N ASP A 319 -26.91 32.51 -8.16
CA ASP A 319 -27.01 31.77 -6.91
C ASP A 319 -27.61 30.37 -7.11
N GLU A 320 -27.65 29.59 -6.02
CA GLU A 320 -28.18 28.22 -6.04
C GLU A 320 -29.64 28.18 -6.49
N ASP A 321 -30.46 29.12 -6.00
CA ASP A 321 -31.89 29.18 -6.30
C ASP A 321 -32.13 29.50 -7.78
N PHE A 322 -31.31 30.36 -8.40
CA PHE A 322 -31.37 30.65 -9.83
C PHE A 322 -31.17 29.39 -10.68
N ILE A 323 -30.11 28.61 -10.41
CA ILE A 323 -29.84 27.37 -11.15
C ILE A 323 -30.94 26.33 -10.92
N LEU A 324 -31.40 26.18 -9.67
CA LEU A 324 -32.46 25.23 -9.36
C LEU A 324 -33.81 25.64 -9.96
N ASP A 325 -34.13 26.93 -10.05
CA ASP A 325 -35.35 27.39 -10.71
C ASP A 325 -35.28 27.18 -12.23
N LEU A 326 -34.12 27.47 -12.83
CA LEU A 326 -33.88 27.33 -14.26
C LEU A 326 -33.80 25.86 -14.71
N LEU A 327 -33.19 24.97 -13.90
CA LEU A 327 -32.92 23.57 -14.23
C LEU A 327 -33.59 22.55 -13.28
N SER A 328 -34.65 22.91 -12.55
CA SER A 328 -35.31 22.07 -11.52
C SER A 328 -35.59 20.61 -11.88
N ASN A 329 -35.82 20.32 -13.17
CA ASN A 329 -36.12 18.96 -13.63
C ASN A 329 -34.87 18.18 -14.06
N PHE A 330 -33.75 18.86 -14.27
CA PHE A 330 -32.50 18.31 -14.78
C PHE A 330 -31.42 18.23 -13.69
N VAL A 331 -31.39 19.18 -12.76
CA VAL A 331 -30.31 19.37 -11.79
C VAL A 331 -30.86 19.42 -10.35
N VAL A 332 -30.08 18.87 -9.42
CA VAL A 332 -30.30 18.99 -7.97
C VAL A 332 -29.02 19.42 -7.27
N SER A 333 -29.14 20.15 -6.16
CA SER A 333 -28.00 20.43 -5.28
C SER A 333 -27.76 19.27 -4.32
N SER A 334 -26.51 19.04 -3.94
CA SER A 334 -26.10 18.03 -2.97
C SER A 334 -24.95 18.51 -2.13
N THR A 335 -24.80 17.92 -0.95
CA THR A 335 -23.84 18.36 0.06
C THR A 335 -22.94 17.21 0.47
N THR A 336 -21.63 17.45 0.51
CA THR A 336 -20.64 16.48 1.00
C THR A 336 -20.73 16.33 2.52
N GLU A 337 -20.10 15.29 3.09
CA GLU A 337 -19.96 15.15 4.55
C GLU A 337 -19.20 16.35 5.18
N GLU A 338 -18.33 17.00 4.41
CA GLU A 338 -17.52 18.15 4.81
C GLU A 338 -18.31 19.46 4.74
N GLY A 339 -19.51 19.45 4.16
CA GLY A 339 -20.43 20.58 4.08
C GLY A 339 -20.40 21.35 2.76
N ASP A 340 -19.57 20.94 1.80
CA ASP A 340 -19.47 21.58 0.49
C ASP A 340 -20.67 21.24 -0.37
N ARG A 341 -21.20 22.24 -1.09
CA ARG A 341 -22.34 22.06 -1.98
C ARG A 341 -21.91 22.06 -3.44
N PHE A 342 -22.51 21.16 -4.19
CA PHE A 342 -22.28 20.98 -5.63
C PHE A 342 -23.56 20.55 -6.32
N PHE A 343 -23.60 20.73 -7.65
CA PHE A 343 -24.72 20.31 -8.49
C PHE A 343 -24.49 18.92 -9.08
N ARG A 344 -25.55 18.13 -9.20
CA ARG A 344 -25.56 16.85 -9.93
C ARG A 344 -26.84 16.68 -10.71
N PHE A 345 -26.84 15.79 -11.69
CA PHE A 345 -28.06 15.47 -12.41
C PHE A 345 -29.11 14.88 -11.45
N ALA A 346 -30.37 15.29 -11.64
CA ALA A 346 -31.48 14.83 -10.82
C ALA A 346 -31.66 13.30 -10.89
N HIS A 347 -31.32 12.70 -12.04
CA HIS A 347 -31.40 11.26 -12.28
C HIS A 347 -30.52 10.88 -13.49
N LEU A 348 -29.97 9.66 -13.52
CA LEU A 348 -29.13 9.18 -14.64
C LEU A 348 -29.82 9.29 -16.01
N SER A 349 -31.14 9.10 -16.05
CA SER A 349 -31.95 9.28 -17.28
C SER A 349 -31.77 10.64 -17.94
N VAL A 350 -31.45 11.68 -17.17
CA VAL A 350 -31.20 13.03 -17.70
C VAL A 350 -29.93 13.00 -18.54
N ARG A 351 -28.86 12.43 -17.99
CA ARG A 351 -27.59 12.25 -18.69
C ARG A 351 -27.77 11.38 -19.94
N GLU A 352 -28.49 10.26 -19.84
CA GLU A 352 -28.80 9.40 -21.00
C GLU A 352 -29.53 10.16 -22.11
N PHE A 353 -30.54 10.97 -21.74
CA PHE A 353 -31.25 11.82 -22.71
C PHE A 353 -30.31 12.82 -23.39
N LEU A 354 -29.45 13.51 -22.62
CA LEU A 354 -28.53 14.50 -23.19
C LEU A 354 -27.45 13.84 -24.07
N GLU A 355 -26.95 12.67 -23.69
CA GLU A 355 -25.96 11.92 -24.49
C GLU A 355 -26.49 11.47 -25.86
N GLU A 356 -27.82 11.39 -26.04
CA GLU A 356 -28.46 11.15 -27.35
C GLU A 356 -28.50 12.40 -28.25
N MET A 357 -28.26 13.60 -27.69
CA MET A 357 -28.33 14.87 -28.41
C MET A 357 -26.98 15.27 -29.03
N PRO A 358 -26.91 15.63 -30.32
CA PRO A 358 -25.65 15.98 -30.98
C PRO A 358 -24.89 17.15 -30.34
N GLU A 359 -25.59 18.20 -29.87
CA GLU A 359 -24.94 19.36 -29.23
C GLU A 359 -24.33 19.07 -27.85
N TYR A 360 -24.63 17.90 -27.27
CA TYR A 360 -24.13 17.41 -25.98
C TYR A 360 -23.24 16.18 -26.14
N SER A 361 -22.75 15.90 -27.36
CA SER A 361 -21.76 14.85 -27.57
C SER A 361 -20.52 15.08 -26.70
N THR A 362 -19.76 14.01 -26.45
CA THR A 362 -18.51 14.09 -25.68
C THR A 362 -17.57 15.15 -26.26
N GLU A 363 -17.45 15.22 -27.59
CA GLU A 363 -16.59 16.19 -28.27
C GLU A 363 -17.05 17.63 -28.02
N TRP A 364 -18.35 17.92 -28.12
CA TRP A 364 -18.87 19.28 -27.95
C TRP A 364 -18.88 19.76 -26.50
N THR A 365 -19.23 18.89 -25.56
CA THR A 365 -19.22 19.20 -24.12
C THR A 365 -17.79 19.41 -23.61
N ASN A 366 -16.82 18.63 -24.10
CA ASN A 366 -15.41 18.83 -23.80
C ASN A 366 -14.78 19.98 -24.59
N THR A 367 -15.32 20.35 -25.75
CA THR A 367 -14.92 21.59 -26.45
C THR A 367 -15.21 22.79 -25.56
N PHE A 368 -16.43 22.89 -25.03
CA PHE A 368 -16.80 23.94 -24.08
C PHE A 368 -15.90 23.92 -22.83
N ALA A 369 -15.74 22.75 -22.18
CA ALA A 369 -14.90 22.67 -20.98
C ALA A 369 -13.43 23.01 -21.24
N ALA A 370 -12.87 22.63 -22.40
CA ALA A 370 -11.52 23.00 -22.82
C ALA A 370 -11.40 24.50 -23.05
N GLU A 371 -12.38 25.12 -23.72
CA GLU A 371 -12.42 26.57 -23.94
C GLU A 371 -12.41 27.34 -22.63
N VAL A 372 -13.28 26.96 -21.69
CA VAL A 372 -13.35 27.58 -20.37
C VAL A 372 -12.05 27.38 -19.59
N ALA A 373 -11.50 26.16 -19.57
CA ALA A 373 -10.26 25.86 -18.86
C ALA A 373 -9.05 26.62 -19.44
N LEU A 374 -8.92 26.65 -20.77
CA LEU A 374 -7.87 27.42 -21.44
C LEU A 374 -8.03 28.92 -21.21
N LEU A 375 -9.25 29.46 -21.30
CA LEU A 375 -9.51 30.87 -21.00
C LEU A 375 -9.11 31.21 -19.57
N THR A 376 -9.46 30.35 -18.60
CA THR A 376 -9.07 30.50 -17.18
C THR A 376 -7.55 30.61 -17.03
N LEU A 377 -6.80 29.71 -17.69
CA LEU A 377 -5.33 29.70 -17.63
C LEU A 377 -4.71 30.90 -18.36
N ILE A 378 -5.30 31.35 -19.45
CA ILE A 378 -4.84 32.54 -20.18
C ILE A 378 -5.07 33.79 -19.33
N CYS A 379 -6.25 33.96 -18.73
CA CYS A 379 -6.54 35.05 -17.80
C CYS A 379 -5.58 35.07 -16.61
N ALA A 380 -5.29 33.90 -16.02
CA ALA A 380 -4.39 33.79 -14.87
C ALA A 380 -2.94 34.19 -15.17
N SER A 381 -2.51 34.21 -16.44
CA SER A 381 -1.15 34.64 -16.82
C SER A 381 -0.85 36.10 -16.49
N ASP A 382 -1.89 36.95 -16.43
CA ASP A 382 -1.78 38.41 -16.29
C ASP A 382 -0.81 39.06 -17.29
N SER A 383 -0.59 38.41 -18.44
CA SER A 383 0.23 38.96 -19.52
C SER A 383 -0.55 40.05 -20.28
N PRO A 384 0.10 41.16 -20.68
CA PRO A 384 -0.49 42.14 -21.58
C PRO A 384 -0.96 41.53 -22.91
N SER A 385 -0.25 40.53 -23.45
CA SER A 385 -0.64 39.84 -24.70
C SER A 385 -1.92 39.04 -24.50
N ALA A 386 -2.04 38.35 -23.35
CA ALA A 386 -3.24 37.61 -22.97
C ALA A 386 -4.46 38.54 -22.84
N ASN A 387 -4.29 39.69 -22.19
CA ASN A 387 -5.34 40.71 -22.06
C ASN A 387 -5.78 41.27 -23.42
N GLU A 388 -4.85 41.55 -24.33
CA GLU A 388 -5.18 41.98 -25.70
C GLU A 388 -5.95 40.88 -26.44
N PHE A 389 -5.47 39.63 -26.36
CA PHE A 389 -6.12 38.49 -27.00
C PHE A 389 -7.55 38.25 -26.49
N ILE A 390 -7.77 38.28 -25.17
CA ILE A 390 -9.12 38.16 -24.58
C ILE A 390 -10.05 39.25 -25.12
N ASN A 391 -9.56 40.50 -25.22
CA ASN A 391 -10.34 41.59 -25.80
C ASN A 391 -10.71 41.33 -27.27
N THR A 392 -9.84 40.66 -28.05
CA THR A 392 -10.19 40.28 -29.44
C THR A 392 -11.26 39.21 -29.53
N LEU A 393 -11.42 38.38 -28.50
CA LEU A 393 -12.50 37.39 -28.40
C LEU A 393 -13.84 38.04 -28.00
N GLY A 394 -13.83 39.27 -27.51
CA GLY A 394 -15.03 39.98 -27.05
C GLY A 394 -15.62 39.41 -25.76
N VAL A 395 -14.79 38.78 -24.93
CA VAL A 395 -15.19 38.12 -23.68
C VAL A 395 -14.80 38.99 -22.49
N VAL A 396 -15.66 39.05 -21.46
CA VAL A 396 -15.33 39.72 -20.20
C VAL A 396 -14.30 38.86 -19.44
N PRO A 397 -13.17 39.41 -18.99
CA PRO A 397 -12.20 38.66 -18.21
C PRO A 397 -12.86 38.07 -16.96
N LEU A 398 -12.65 36.78 -16.74
CA LEU A 398 -13.05 36.10 -15.51
C LEU A 398 -12.28 36.70 -14.32
N ASP A 399 -12.96 36.91 -13.19
CA ASP A 399 -12.35 37.39 -11.94
C ASP A 399 -11.51 36.26 -11.31
N ILE A 400 -10.30 36.06 -11.83
CA ILE A 400 -9.39 34.96 -11.46
C ILE A 400 -8.10 35.54 -10.88
N VAL A 401 -7.60 34.85 -9.85
CA VAL A 401 -6.31 35.15 -9.21
C VAL A 401 -5.14 34.85 -10.17
N PRO A 402 -4.19 35.78 -10.38
CA PRO A 402 -3.01 35.55 -11.22
C PRO A 402 -2.13 34.40 -10.72
N PHE A 403 -1.40 33.71 -11.61
CA PHE A 403 -0.47 32.61 -11.26
C PHE A 403 0.54 32.96 -10.16
N SER A 404 0.92 34.23 -10.05
CA SER A 404 1.86 34.75 -9.06
C SER A 404 1.31 34.72 -7.62
N GLU A 405 -0.01 34.78 -7.46
CA GLU A 405 -0.72 34.83 -6.18
C GLU A 405 -1.31 33.49 -5.76
N ILE A 406 -1.39 32.52 -6.69
CA ILE A 406 -1.91 31.17 -6.44
C ILE A 406 -0.98 30.43 -5.49
N ARG A 407 -1.48 30.15 -4.28
CA ARG A 407 -0.75 29.33 -3.31
C ARG A 407 -0.81 27.88 -3.73
N SER A 408 0.27 27.13 -3.52
CA SER A 408 0.42 25.72 -3.95
C SER A 408 -0.62 24.72 -3.41
N ASN A 409 -1.52 25.19 -2.54
CA ASN A 409 -2.51 24.38 -1.81
C ASN A 409 -3.96 24.88 -1.99
N GLU A 410 -4.21 25.92 -2.80
CA GLU A 410 -5.58 26.38 -3.04
C GLU A 410 -6.35 25.37 -3.89
N GLN A 411 -7.57 25.05 -3.45
CA GLN A 411 -8.54 24.20 -4.12
C GLN A 411 -9.59 25.11 -4.75
N GLY A 412 -10.03 24.81 -5.98
CA GLY A 412 -11.06 25.59 -6.68
C GLY A 412 -10.95 25.46 -8.20
N PHE A 413 -11.65 26.34 -8.92
CA PHE A 413 -11.78 26.28 -10.37
C PHE A 413 -10.45 26.37 -11.13
N HIS A 414 -9.49 27.14 -10.59
CA HIS A 414 -8.17 27.22 -11.19
C HIS A 414 -7.39 25.90 -11.09
N ASP A 415 -7.42 25.21 -9.94
CA ASP A 415 -6.76 23.89 -9.76
C ASP A 415 -7.42 22.83 -10.66
N TYR A 416 -8.73 22.94 -10.90
CA TYR A 416 -9.42 22.14 -11.90
C TYR A 416 -8.83 22.38 -13.30
N SER A 417 -8.80 23.64 -13.75
CA SER A 417 -8.29 24.00 -15.08
C SER A 417 -6.83 23.61 -15.27
N LEU A 418 -5.99 23.78 -14.25
CA LEU A 418 -4.59 23.34 -14.24
C LEU A 418 -4.42 21.85 -14.55
N LYS A 419 -5.31 21.01 -14.01
CA LYS A 419 -5.22 19.54 -14.07
C LYS A 419 -5.87 18.94 -15.31
N PHE A 420 -7.00 19.48 -15.74
CA PHE A 420 -7.89 18.79 -16.67
C PHE A 420 -7.99 19.41 -18.07
N TRP A 421 -7.40 20.59 -18.31
CA TRP A 421 -7.49 21.25 -19.62
C TRP A 421 -6.98 20.36 -20.77
N THR A 422 -5.88 19.62 -20.58
CA THR A 422 -5.33 18.68 -21.58
C THR A 422 -6.32 17.55 -21.88
N ASN A 423 -6.94 16.98 -20.85
CA ASN A 423 -7.93 15.90 -20.99
C ASN A 423 -9.14 16.39 -21.78
N HIS A 424 -9.65 17.58 -21.48
CA HIS A 424 -10.75 18.18 -22.24
C HIS A 424 -10.36 18.44 -23.69
N CYS A 425 -9.15 18.96 -23.95
CA CYS A 425 -8.65 19.13 -25.32
C CYS A 425 -8.62 17.79 -26.07
N VAL A 426 -8.09 16.72 -25.46
CA VAL A 426 -8.07 15.38 -26.08
C VAL A 426 -9.49 14.91 -26.41
N LEU A 427 -10.41 14.97 -25.44
CA LEU A 427 -11.80 14.53 -25.60
C LEU A 427 -12.62 15.41 -26.55
N ALA A 428 -12.25 16.68 -26.75
CA ALA A 428 -12.85 17.56 -27.74
C ALA A 428 -12.60 17.10 -29.18
N GLY A 429 -11.59 16.26 -29.40
CA GLY A 429 -11.24 15.69 -30.70
C GLY A 429 -10.49 16.65 -31.63
N GLU A 430 -9.70 16.07 -32.54
CA GLU A 430 -8.85 16.80 -33.51
C GLU A 430 -9.67 17.76 -34.39
N GLN A 431 -10.83 17.32 -34.89
CA GLN A 431 -11.65 18.13 -35.79
C GLN A 431 -12.05 19.48 -35.18
N ASN A 432 -12.47 19.47 -33.91
CA ASN A 432 -12.85 20.70 -33.22
C ASN A 432 -11.61 21.56 -32.91
N ARG A 433 -10.52 20.94 -32.45
CA ARG A 433 -9.26 21.64 -32.20
C ARG A 433 -8.64 22.24 -33.46
N ALA A 434 -8.90 21.69 -34.65
CA ALA A 434 -8.37 22.17 -35.93
C ALA A 434 -9.28 23.21 -36.63
N THR A 435 -10.56 23.32 -36.25
CA THR A 435 -11.53 24.20 -36.93
C THR A 435 -11.30 25.68 -36.60
N GLU A 436 -10.93 26.50 -37.59
CA GLU A 436 -10.51 27.91 -37.41
C GLU A 436 -11.52 28.81 -36.69
N ASN A 437 -12.82 28.55 -36.86
CA ASN A 437 -13.88 29.40 -36.32
C ASN A 437 -14.21 29.09 -34.85
N LEU A 438 -13.78 27.95 -34.30
CA LEU A 438 -14.06 27.58 -32.91
C LEU A 438 -13.08 28.26 -31.95
N ASN A 439 -13.55 28.59 -30.74
CA ASN A 439 -12.71 29.27 -29.75
C ASN A 439 -11.60 28.34 -29.25
N ILE A 440 -11.85 27.02 -29.15
CA ILE A 440 -10.86 26.04 -28.74
C ILE A 440 -9.58 26.12 -29.59
N ARG A 441 -9.70 26.25 -30.91
CA ARG A 441 -8.55 26.38 -31.84
C ARG A 441 -7.73 27.64 -31.54
N LYS A 442 -8.41 28.76 -31.28
CA LYS A 442 -7.78 30.06 -31.02
C LYS A 442 -7.11 30.07 -29.65
N LEU A 443 -7.84 29.65 -28.61
CA LEU A 443 -7.39 29.57 -27.22
C LEU A 443 -6.22 28.61 -27.08
N LEU A 444 -6.32 27.39 -27.62
CA LEU A 444 -5.26 26.39 -27.52
C LEU A 444 -3.97 26.87 -28.19
N HIS A 445 -4.08 27.49 -29.36
CA HIS A 445 -2.91 27.96 -30.09
C HIS A 445 -2.26 29.18 -29.45
N PHE A 446 -3.07 30.11 -28.94
CA PHE A 446 -2.55 31.22 -28.15
C PHE A 446 -1.84 30.70 -26.88
N PHE A 447 -2.49 29.79 -26.14
CA PHE A 447 -1.92 29.18 -24.94
C PHE A 447 -0.58 28.52 -25.21
N LEU A 448 -0.47 27.74 -26.29
CA LEU A 448 0.73 26.96 -26.61
C LEU A 448 1.88 27.78 -27.22
N PHE A 449 1.56 28.77 -28.05
CA PHE A 449 2.57 29.43 -28.91
C PHE A 449 2.80 30.91 -28.60
N ASP A 450 2.14 31.49 -27.60
CA ASP A 450 2.49 32.85 -27.16
C ASP A 450 3.93 32.89 -26.62
N ASP A 451 4.73 33.76 -27.23
CA ASP A 451 6.14 34.02 -26.91
C ASP A 451 6.40 35.51 -26.65
N SER A 452 5.33 36.29 -26.44
CA SER A 452 5.36 37.75 -26.31
C SER A 452 6.16 38.23 -25.09
N ASP A 453 6.13 37.48 -23.99
CA ASP A 453 6.86 37.77 -22.75
C ASP A 453 7.11 36.52 -21.88
N ASP A 454 7.89 36.69 -20.81
CA ASP A 454 8.24 35.60 -19.88
C ASP A 454 7.03 35.09 -19.07
N ASN A 455 5.92 35.82 -19.01
CA ASN A 455 4.69 35.42 -18.33
C ASN A 455 3.67 34.76 -19.28
N CYS A 456 4.10 34.30 -20.47
CA CYS A 456 3.18 33.62 -21.39
C CYS A 456 2.47 32.41 -20.73
N PRO A 457 1.22 32.10 -21.12
CA PRO A 457 0.37 31.15 -20.39
C PRO A 457 0.98 29.76 -20.20
N LEU A 458 1.58 29.17 -21.25
CA LEU A 458 2.23 27.85 -21.15
C LEU A 458 3.43 27.87 -20.20
N ASN A 459 4.19 28.97 -20.13
CA ASN A 459 5.33 29.08 -19.21
C ASN A 459 4.85 29.13 -17.75
N CYS A 460 3.85 29.96 -17.47
CA CYS A 460 3.22 30.04 -16.14
C CYS A 460 2.64 28.69 -15.71
N TRP A 461 1.92 28.01 -16.60
CA TRP A 461 1.41 26.65 -16.33
C TRP A 461 2.54 25.66 -16.06
N ALA A 462 3.59 25.61 -16.88
CA ALA A 462 4.72 24.70 -16.71
C ALA A 462 5.45 24.90 -15.38
N LEU A 463 5.58 26.15 -14.90
CA LEU A 463 6.19 26.45 -13.61
C LEU A 463 5.29 26.05 -12.42
N SER A 464 3.97 26.05 -12.61
CA SER A 464 2.99 25.66 -11.59
C SER A 464 2.96 24.15 -11.31
N LEU A 465 3.49 23.31 -12.22
CA LEU A 465 3.59 21.86 -12.06
C LEU A 465 4.54 21.48 -10.90
N ARG A 466 3.95 21.36 -9.71
CA ARG A 466 4.58 20.79 -8.50
C ARG A 466 4.20 19.32 -8.23
N ARG A 467 3.26 18.75 -9.00
CA ARG A 467 2.58 17.49 -8.65
C ARG A 467 2.78 16.34 -9.65
N ASP A 468 3.12 16.60 -10.91
CA ASP A 468 3.44 15.55 -11.89
C ASP A 468 4.96 15.44 -12.08
N GLU A 469 5.55 14.35 -11.57
CA GLU A 469 7.00 14.14 -11.59
C GLU A 469 7.54 13.91 -13.02
N SER A 470 6.75 13.41 -13.98
CA SER A 470 7.23 13.11 -15.33
C SER A 470 7.15 14.33 -16.26
N LEU A 471 5.94 14.83 -16.51
CA LEU A 471 5.70 15.96 -17.42
C LEU A 471 6.33 17.25 -16.88
N GLY A 472 6.29 17.46 -15.56
CA GLY A 472 6.89 18.62 -14.92
C GLY A 472 8.42 18.68 -15.04
N ILE A 473 9.12 17.54 -15.10
CA ILE A 473 10.58 17.52 -15.34
C ILE A 473 10.87 17.83 -16.80
N ILE A 474 10.14 17.22 -17.73
CA ILE A 474 10.30 17.47 -19.17
C ILE A 474 10.12 18.96 -19.45
N MET A 475 9.02 19.55 -18.97
CA MET A 475 8.71 20.96 -19.25
C MET A 475 9.69 21.96 -18.61
N LYS A 476 10.33 21.63 -17.47
CA LYS A 476 11.33 22.50 -16.82
C LYS A 476 12.68 22.56 -17.52
N ASN A 477 13.01 21.53 -18.31
CA ASN A 477 14.32 21.43 -18.95
C ASN A 477 14.44 22.27 -20.24
N TYR A 478 13.31 22.75 -20.79
CA TYR A 478 13.27 23.54 -22.01
C TYR A 478 12.75 24.94 -21.72
N GLN A 479 13.37 25.96 -22.33
CA GLN A 479 13.02 27.38 -22.08
C GLN A 479 12.14 27.98 -23.19
N SER A 480 12.17 27.43 -24.41
CA SER A 480 11.36 27.93 -25.52
C SER A 480 9.89 27.50 -25.39
N PRO A 481 8.92 28.41 -25.53
CA PRO A 481 7.49 28.06 -25.60
C PRO A 481 7.18 27.06 -26.71
N HIS A 482 7.80 27.21 -27.88
CA HIS A 482 7.61 26.29 -29.02
C HIS A 482 8.10 24.86 -28.72
N ASP A 483 9.23 24.71 -28.01
CA ASP A 483 9.74 23.38 -27.63
C ASP A 483 8.78 22.68 -26.66
N ARG A 484 8.26 23.42 -25.68
CA ARG A 484 7.29 22.90 -24.71
C ARG A 484 5.97 22.55 -25.38
N ALA A 485 5.49 23.38 -26.30
CA ALA A 485 4.28 23.11 -27.07
C ALA A 485 4.41 21.81 -27.87
N PHE A 486 5.55 21.60 -28.55
CA PHE A 486 5.83 20.37 -29.28
C PHE A 486 5.87 19.14 -28.36
N LEU A 487 6.60 19.21 -27.24
CA LEU A 487 6.72 18.10 -26.29
C LEU A 487 5.36 17.75 -25.69
N LEU A 488 4.56 18.76 -25.35
CA LEU A 488 3.22 18.57 -24.79
C LEU A 488 2.26 17.97 -25.82
N ALA A 489 2.34 18.42 -27.08
CA ALA A 489 1.58 17.86 -28.19
C ALA A 489 1.93 16.40 -28.44
N CYS A 490 3.22 16.04 -28.38
CA CYS A 490 3.67 14.64 -28.48
C CYS A 490 3.21 13.78 -27.31
N TYR A 491 3.23 14.34 -26.09
CA TYR A 491 2.78 13.66 -24.88
C TYR A 491 1.26 13.46 -24.83
N SER A 492 0.48 14.37 -25.45
CA SER A 492 -1.00 14.38 -25.37
C SER A 492 -1.69 13.90 -26.64
N GLY A 493 -0.93 13.66 -27.73
CA GLY A 493 -1.48 13.23 -29.02
C GLY A 493 -2.18 14.34 -29.82
N PHE A 494 -1.62 15.56 -29.84
CA PHE A 494 -2.15 16.67 -30.66
C PHE A 494 -1.44 16.74 -32.02
N ASP A 495 -1.79 15.81 -32.92
CA ASP A 495 -1.16 15.64 -34.24
C ASP A 495 -1.09 16.95 -35.05
N GLU A 496 -2.18 17.74 -35.02
CA GLU A 496 -2.29 19.02 -35.70
C GLU A 496 -1.29 20.06 -35.18
N ILE A 497 -1.00 20.03 -33.88
CA ILE A 497 -0.02 20.93 -33.24
C ILE A 497 1.40 20.45 -33.51
N VAL A 498 1.63 19.13 -33.51
CA VAL A 498 2.93 18.55 -33.89
C VAL A 498 3.30 18.95 -35.30
N HIS A 499 2.36 18.88 -36.24
CA HIS A 499 2.55 19.36 -37.62
C HIS A 499 2.97 20.83 -37.68
N ILE A 500 2.25 21.72 -37.00
CA ILE A 500 2.56 23.16 -36.97
C ILE A 500 3.94 23.41 -36.36
N ALA A 501 4.27 22.75 -35.25
CA ALA A 501 5.52 22.97 -34.53
C ALA A 501 6.74 22.48 -35.34
N LEU A 502 6.61 21.39 -36.12
CA LEU A 502 7.68 20.89 -36.98
C LEU A 502 8.13 21.90 -38.05
N ASP A 503 7.21 22.74 -38.54
CA ASP A 503 7.52 23.77 -39.54
C ASP A 503 8.38 24.92 -38.98
N HIS A 504 8.46 25.07 -37.65
CA HIS A 504 9.17 26.17 -36.98
C HIS A 504 10.66 25.89 -36.67
N GLY A 505 11.18 24.72 -37.06
CA GLY A 505 12.61 24.41 -36.96
C GLY A 505 13.11 24.09 -35.53
N LEU A 506 12.62 22.99 -34.96
CA LEU A 506 12.96 22.50 -33.61
C LEU A 506 14.38 21.91 -33.52
N ASP A 507 15.00 22.00 -32.34
CA ASP A 507 16.26 21.31 -32.01
C ASP A 507 16.08 19.78 -32.04
N GLU A 508 17.13 19.06 -32.45
CA GLU A 508 17.08 17.61 -32.58
C GLU A 508 16.78 16.90 -31.26
N ARG A 509 17.27 17.40 -30.11
CA ARG A 509 16.99 16.79 -28.81
C ARG A 509 15.52 16.90 -28.42
N VAL A 510 14.86 18.00 -28.83
CA VAL A 510 13.43 18.21 -28.58
C VAL A 510 12.61 17.20 -29.38
N LYS A 511 12.99 16.97 -30.64
CA LYS A 511 12.37 15.97 -31.50
C LYS A 511 12.57 14.54 -30.97
N GLU A 512 13.76 14.21 -30.48
CA GLU A 512 14.08 12.90 -29.87
C GLU A 512 13.18 12.60 -28.67
N GLU A 513 13.09 13.54 -27.72
CA GLU A 513 12.25 13.39 -26.52
C GLU A 513 10.75 13.37 -26.86
N GLY A 514 10.32 14.17 -27.84
CA GLY A 514 8.93 14.15 -28.33
C GLY A 514 8.56 12.82 -28.97
N ALA A 515 9.41 12.28 -29.85
CA ALA A 515 9.20 10.97 -30.47
C ALA A 515 9.16 9.84 -29.45
N LEU A 516 10.05 9.86 -28.45
CA LEU A 516 10.06 8.87 -27.37
C LEU A 516 8.79 8.97 -26.50
N SER A 517 8.33 10.18 -26.22
CA SER A 517 7.11 10.43 -25.43
C SER A 517 5.86 9.92 -26.16
N ALA A 518 5.69 10.28 -27.44
CA ALA A 518 4.58 9.81 -28.26
C ALA A 518 4.53 8.27 -28.36
N PHE A 519 5.70 7.64 -28.52
CA PHE A 519 5.83 6.18 -28.54
C PHE A 519 5.42 5.54 -27.21
N LYS A 520 5.90 6.08 -26.08
CA LYS A 520 5.60 5.52 -24.75
C LYS A 520 4.16 5.72 -24.30
N GLN A 521 3.52 6.81 -24.72
CA GLN A 521 2.09 7.07 -24.44
C GLN A 521 1.15 6.36 -25.41
N ALA A 522 1.68 5.53 -26.32
CA ALA A 522 0.92 4.79 -27.33
C ALA A 522 0.06 5.69 -28.26
N HIS A 523 0.52 6.92 -28.55
CA HIS A 523 -0.11 7.80 -29.52
C HIS A 523 0.29 7.41 -30.94
N ALA A 524 -0.39 6.41 -31.51
CA ALA A 524 -0.04 5.78 -32.77
C ALA A 524 0.09 6.76 -33.95
N SER A 525 -0.87 7.69 -34.12
CA SER A 525 -0.85 8.70 -35.20
C SER A 525 0.35 9.63 -35.07
N THR A 526 0.62 10.14 -33.87
CA THR A 526 1.76 11.03 -33.60
C THR A 526 3.10 10.32 -33.79
N ALA A 527 3.19 9.06 -33.32
CA ALA A 527 4.36 8.22 -33.54
C ALA A 527 4.56 7.92 -35.04
N GLU A 528 3.49 7.64 -35.80
CA GLU A 528 3.56 7.43 -37.24
C GLU A 528 4.04 8.69 -37.97
N LEU A 529 3.60 9.87 -37.54
CA LEU A 529 4.07 11.15 -38.07
C LEU A 529 5.58 11.35 -37.87
N LEU A 530 6.08 11.09 -36.66
CA LEU A 530 7.48 11.39 -36.29
C LEU A 530 8.47 10.31 -36.74
N ILE A 531 8.13 9.04 -36.54
CA ILE A 531 9.05 7.90 -36.74
C ILE A 531 8.52 6.83 -37.72
N GLY A 532 7.32 7.01 -38.28
CA GLY A 532 6.74 6.11 -39.29
C GLY A 532 7.51 6.09 -40.63
N PRO A 533 7.03 5.37 -41.67
CA PRO A 533 7.76 5.17 -42.93
C PRO A 533 8.19 6.46 -43.64
N ARG A 534 7.41 7.53 -43.46
CA ARG A 534 7.67 8.87 -44.03
C ARG A 534 8.29 9.85 -43.02
N GLY A 535 8.47 9.43 -41.77
CA GLY A 535 9.08 10.20 -40.69
C GLY A 535 10.61 10.16 -40.68
N ASP A 536 11.22 10.67 -39.60
CA ASP A 536 12.67 10.78 -39.48
C ASP A 536 13.32 9.46 -39.02
N ALA A 537 14.20 8.91 -39.87
CA ALA A 537 14.92 7.68 -39.60
C ALA A 537 15.85 7.78 -38.37
N LYS A 538 16.40 8.96 -38.06
CA LYS A 538 17.26 9.17 -36.88
C LYS A 538 16.45 9.12 -35.59
N LEU A 539 15.26 9.72 -35.58
CA LEU A 539 14.35 9.65 -34.43
C LEU A 539 13.89 8.21 -34.18
N ARG A 540 13.62 7.46 -35.26
CA ARG A 540 13.32 6.03 -35.17
C ARG A 540 14.45 5.23 -34.51
N GLU A 541 15.69 5.48 -34.92
CA GLU A 541 16.89 4.87 -34.32
C GLU A 541 17.06 5.26 -32.85
N TYR A 542 16.78 6.52 -32.50
CA TYR A 542 16.82 7.01 -31.12
C TYR A 542 15.82 6.27 -30.23
N VAL A 543 14.55 6.16 -30.66
CA VAL A 543 13.50 5.44 -29.91
C VAL A 543 13.87 3.97 -29.72
N LEU A 544 14.37 3.31 -30.77
CA LEU A 544 14.86 1.93 -30.72
C LEU A 544 15.95 1.73 -29.66
N HIS A 545 16.90 2.67 -29.56
CA HIS A 545 17.96 2.61 -28.56
C HIS A 545 17.48 2.86 -27.12
N HIS A 546 16.29 3.44 -26.91
CA HIS A 546 15.79 3.83 -25.59
C HIS A 546 14.53 3.06 -25.14
N LEU A 547 14.18 1.96 -25.81
CA LEU A 547 13.01 1.12 -25.52
C LEU A 547 12.86 0.72 -24.03
N GLY A 548 13.95 0.30 -23.38
CA GLY A 548 13.94 -0.11 -21.96
C GLY A 548 14.62 0.87 -21.01
N ALA A 549 14.92 2.09 -21.44
CA ALA A 549 15.44 3.13 -20.55
C ALA A 549 14.36 3.50 -19.53
N PRO A 550 14.65 3.48 -18.21
CA PRO A 550 13.69 3.86 -17.19
C PRO A 550 13.38 5.36 -17.34
N HIS A 551 12.26 5.69 -17.98
CA HIS A 551 11.55 6.91 -17.57
C HIS A 551 10.98 6.62 -16.20
N ARG A 552 11.16 7.55 -15.25
CA ARG A 552 11.00 7.26 -13.82
C ARG A 552 9.59 6.81 -13.39
N THR A 553 8.57 6.75 -14.26
CA THR A 553 7.19 6.48 -13.83
C THR A 553 6.20 5.90 -14.88
N ALA A 554 6.61 5.23 -15.96
CA ALA A 554 5.64 4.63 -16.91
C ALA A 554 5.83 3.12 -17.13
N GLU A 555 4.70 2.41 -17.26
CA GLU A 555 4.58 0.98 -17.51
C GLU A 555 5.32 0.54 -18.79
N TYR A 556 5.70 -0.73 -18.84
CA TYR A 556 6.50 -1.35 -19.91
C TYR A 556 5.89 -1.08 -21.29
N ALA A 557 6.74 -0.83 -22.30
CA ALA A 557 6.29 -0.63 -23.67
C ALA A 557 5.43 -1.82 -24.14
N ASP A 558 4.22 -1.52 -24.61
CA ASP A 558 3.28 -2.51 -25.14
C ASP A 558 3.92 -3.30 -26.29
N ALA A 559 3.76 -4.63 -26.27
CA ALA A 559 4.31 -5.54 -27.28
C ALA A 559 3.81 -5.21 -28.70
N ASP A 560 2.57 -4.72 -28.84
CA ASP A 560 1.98 -4.37 -30.13
C ASP A 560 2.65 -3.13 -30.74
N VAL A 561 2.98 -2.15 -29.90
CA VAL A 561 3.66 -0.91 -30.32
C VAL A 561 5.11 -1.19 -30.72
N VAL A 562 5.80 -2.10 -30.02
CA VAL A 562 7.14 -2.55 -30.41
C VAL A 562 7.12 -3.33 -31.73
N ARG A 563 6.08 -4.15 -31.97
CA ARG A 563 5.93 -4.89 -33.22
C ARG A 563 5.81 -3.95 -34.42
N TRP A 564 5.00 -2.90 -34.30
CA TRP A 564 4.89 -1.85 -35.31
C TRP A 564 6.23 -1.15 -35.57
N LEU A 565 7.02 -0.84 -34.52
CA LEU A 565 8.35 -0.24 -34.69
C LEU A 565 9.29 -1.16 -35.47
N LEU A 566 9.25 -2.48 -35.22
CA LEU A 566 10.10 -3.44 -35.90
C LEU A 566 9.81 -3.52 -37.40
N ASP A 567 8.55 -3.37 -37.84
CA ASP A 567 8.20 -3.29 -39.27
C ASP A 567 8.88 -2.13 -40.00
N LEU A 568 9.35 -1.12 -39.26
CA LEU A 568 9.99 0.09 -39.78
C LEU A 568 11.52 0.06 -39.69
N VAL A 569 12.11 -0.91 -39.00
CA VAL A 569 13.55 -0.94 -38.68
C VAL A 569 14.21 -2.05 -39.50
N GLU A 570 15.40 -1.79 -40.05
CA GLU A 570 16.16 -2.85 -40.72
C GLU A 570 16.73 -3.83 -39.68
N PRO A 571 16.78 -5.15 -39.97
CA PRO A 571 17.38 -6.15 -39.09
C PRO A 571 18.73 -5.71 -38.50
N ALA A 572 19.64 -5.19 -39.33
CA ALA A 572 20.98 -4.78 -38.90
C ALA A 572 21.01 -3.70 -37.80
N GLN A 573 19.93 -2.94 -37.59
CA GLN A 573 19.85 -1.90 -36.56
C GLN A 573 19.58 -2.47 -35.15
N ILE A 574 19.10 -3.72 -35.03
CA ILE A 574 19.00 -4.37 -33.72
C ILE A 574 20.40 -4.84 -33.30
N THR A 575 21.06 -4.07 -32.45
CA THR A 575 22.43 -4.34 -31.98
C THR A 575 22.44 -4.93 -30.57
N GLU A 576 23.59 -5.45 -30.12
CA GLU A 576 23.82 -5.85 -28.73
C GLU A 576 23.40 -4.74 -27.74
N LYS A 577 23.66 -3.47 -28.07
CA LYS A 577 23.28 -2.32 -27.23
C LYS A 577 21.76 -2.18 -27.09
N VAL A 578 20.99 -2.39 -28.16
CA VAL A 578 19.51 -2.33 -28.13
C VAL A 578 18.97 -3.41 -27.20
N ILE A 579 19.46 -4.64 -27.32
CA ILE A 579 19.07 -5.75 -26.45
C ILE A 579 19.40 -5.48 -24.98
N LEU A 580 20.59 -4.94 -24.70
CA LEU A 580 20.99 -4.59 -23.33
C LEU A 580 20.14 -3.48 -22.73
N ASN A 581 19.70 -2.51 -23.55
CA ASN A 581 18.81 -1.44 -23.11
C ASN A 581 17.37 -1.96 -22.88
N ALA A 582 16.93 -2.95 -23.65
CA ALA A 582 15.64 -3.61 -23.52
C ALA A 582 15.59 -4.73 -22.46
N LYS A 583 16.69 -5.00 -21.73
CA LYS A 583 16.83 -6.18 -20.86
C LYS A 583 15.77 -6.33 -19.76
N ASN A 584 15.12 -5.24 -19.37
CA ASN A 584 14.08 -5.24 -18.33
C ASN A 584 12.66 -5.34 -18.90
N LEU A 585 12.50 -5.32 -20.23
CA LEU A 585 11.23 -5.55 -20.88
C LEU A 585 10.88 -7.04 -20.86
N ASP A 586 9.63 -7.36 -21.20
CA ASP A 586 9.13 -8.73 -21.22
C ASP A 586 9.89 -9.63 -22.19
N ALA A 587 9.90 -10.93 -21.89
CA ALA A 587 10.59 -11.95 -22.70
C ALA A 587 10.11 -11.93 -24.16
N GLU A 588 8.82 -11.69 -24.38
CA GLU A 588 8.21 -11.59 -25.70
C GLU A 588 8.86 -10.47 -26.53
N VAL A 589 9.05 -9.29 -25.94
CA VAL A 589 9.68 -8.14 -26.60
C VAL A 589 11.13 -8.44 -26.98
N ILE A 590 11.89 -9.07 -26.07
CA ILE A 590 13.29 -9.42 -26.34
C ILE A 590 13.37 -10.48 -27.44
N CYS A 591 12.48 -11.47 -27.45
CA CYS A 591 12.38 -12.45 -28.53
C CYS A 591 12.07 -11.77 -29.88
N MET A 592 11.10 -10.85 -29.93
CA MET A 592 10.77 -10.10 -31.15
C MET A 592 11.98 -9.33 -31.70
N LEU A 593 12.71 -8.61 -30.83
CA LEU A 593 13.91 -7.87 -31.23
C LEU A 593 14.98 -8.80 -31.82
N LEU A 594 15.24 -9.91 -31.13
CA LEU A 594 16.18 -10.91 -31.61
C LEU A 594 15.70 -11.48 -32.95
N ASP A 595 14.47 -11.97 -33.05
CA ASP A 595 13.92 -12.62 -34.26
C ASP A 595 13.96 -11.72 -35.49
N HIS A 596 13.85 -10.41 -35.28
CA HIS A 596 14.01 -9.40 -36.30
C HIS A 596 15.44 -9.36 -36.89
N ASN A 597 16.48 -9.46 -36.05
CA ASN A 597 17.88 -9.52 -36.51
C ASN A 597 18.53 -10.89 -36.35
N ARG A 598 18.19 -11.81 -37.24
CA ARG A 598 18.70 -13.20 -37.26
C ARG A 598 20.23 -13.33 -37.29
N ASP A 599 20.94 -12.30 -37.76
CA ASP A 599 22.40 -12.31 -37.85
C ASP A 599 23.11 -11.82 -36.56
N LEU A 600 22.37 -11.24 -35.60
CA LEU A 600 22.93 -10.82 -34.31
C LEU A 600 23.30 -12.05 -33.47
N ARG A 601 24.60 -12.24 -33.25
CA ARG A 601 25.14 -13.29 -32.38
C ARG A 601 25.00 -12.93 -30.92
N ILE A 602 24.58 -13.88 -30.10
CA ILE A 602 24.52 -13.70 -28.65
C ILE A 602 25.94 -13.85 -28.07
N THR A 603 26.46 -12.79 -27.46
CA THR A 603 27.81 -12.77 -26.88
C THR A 603 27.80 -13.11 -25.39
N GLU A 604 28.94 -13.57 -24.85
CA GLU A 604 29.11 -13.83 -23.40
C GLU A 604 28.86 -12.56 -22.55
N ASN A 605 29.23 -11.39 -23.08
CA ASN A 605 29.02 -10.10 -22.43
C ASN A 605 27.53 -9.77 -22.28
N MET A 606 26.71 -10.05 -23.31
CA MET A 606 25.25 -9.89 -23.26
C MET A 606 24.65 -10.74 -22.14
N ILE A 607 25.06 -12.00 -22.09
CA ILE A 607 24.60 -12.96 -21.08
C ILE A 607 24.95 -12.46 -19.68
N ARG A 608 26.22 -12.10 -19.42
CA ARG A 608 26.66 -11.63 -18.09
C ARG A 608 25.90 -10.40 -17.61
N LYS A 609 25.62 -9.43 -18.49
CA LYS A 609 24.88 -8.20 -18.15
C LYS A 609 23.37 -8.41 -17.95
N CYS A 610 22.84 -9.55 -18.39
CA CYS A 610 21.43 -9.92 -18.29
C CYS A 610 21.15 -11.05 -17.28
N LEU A 611 22.13 -11.50 -16.47
CA LEU A 611 21.99 -12.60 -15.51
C LEU A 611 20.85 -12.42 -14.48
N LEU A 612 20.39 -11.19 -14.27
CA LEU A 612 19.27 -10.87 -13.36
C LEU A 612 17.92 -10.75 -14.07
N SER A 613 17.87 -10.77 -15.40
CA SER A 613 16.63 -10.67 -16.19
C SER A 613 16.20 -12.03 -16.70
N ARG A 614 15.11 -12.56 -16.13
CA ARG A 614 14.52 -13.83 -16.56
C ARG A 614 14.12 -13.80 -18.03
N GLY A 615 13.46 -12.72 -18.48
CA GLY A 615 12.99 -12.60 -19.86
C GLY A 615 14.12 -12.60 -20.88
N ALA A 616 15.22 -11.90 -20.57
CA ALA A 616 16.39 -11.83 -21.45
C ALA A 616 17.09 -13.19 -21.59
N ILE A 617 17.30 -13.91 -20.47
CA ILE A 617 17.97 -15.23 -20.49
C ILE A 617 17.12 -16.24 -21.26
N MET A 618 15.79 -16.23 -21.06
CA MET A 618 14.87 -17.11 -21.79
C MET A 618 14.93 -16.86 -23.31
N ALA A 619 14.94 -15.60 -23.72
CA ALA A 619 15.04 -15.23 -25.13
C ALA A 619 16.37 -15.69 -25.75
N PHE A 620 17.49 -15.55 -25.02
CA PHE A 620 18.82 -15.96 -25.50
C PHE A 620 18.93 -17.47 -25.72
N VAL A 621 18.46 -18.25 -24.75
CA VAL A 621 18.54 -19.72 -24.80
C VAL A 621 17.64 -20.30 -25.89
N THR A 622 16.47 -19.71 -26.12
CA THR A 622 15.51 -20.15 -27.14
C THR A 622 16.06 -19.95 -28.54
N ARG A 623 16.87 -18.90 -28.74
CA ARG A 623 17.39 -18.50 -30.05
C ARG A 623 18.63 -19.26 -30.49
N GLU A 624 19.66 -19.35 -29.64
CA GLU A 624 20.93 -19.97 -30.01
C GLU A 624 21.18 -21.28 -29.23
N PRO A 625 20.95 -22.43 -29.87
CA PRO A 625 21.15 -23.74 -29.25
C PRO A 625 22.63 -24.13 -29.07
N ASP A 626 23.59 -23.34 -29.56
CA ASP A 626 25.03 -23.63 -29.48
C ASP A 626 25.80 -22.73 -28.49
N ILE A 627 25.13 -21.82 -27.76
CA ILE A 627 25.77 -21.00 -26.71
C ILE A 627 26.44 -21.89 -25.66
N GLU A 628 27.69 -21.57 -25.32
CA GLU A 628 28.42 -22.18 -24.20
C GLU A 628 27.78 -21.77 -22.87
N ILE A 629 27.39 -22.78 -22.08
CA ILE A 629 26.64 -22.56 -20.85
C ILE A 629 27.63 -22.47 -19.68
N LEU A 630 27.69 -21.30 -19.06
CA LEU A 630 28.52 -21.03 -17.88
C LEU A 630 27.84 -21.45 -16.56
N PRO A 631 28.60 -21.75 -15.50
CA PRO A 631 28.05 -22.04 -14.16
C PRO A 631 27.07 -20.96 -13.66
N ASP A 632 27.42 -19.68 -13.84
CA ASP A 632 26.59 -18.55 -13.39
C ASP A 632 25.26 -18.46 -14.14
N MET A 633 25.21 -18.88 -15.41
CA MET A 633 23.97 -18.94 -16.18
C MET A 633 23.05 -20.05 -15.66
N LEU A 634 23.60 -21.24 -15.41
CA LEU A 634 22.84 -22.34 -14.82
C LEU A 634 22.30 -21.94 -13.45
N ILE A 635 23.13 -21.31 -12.61
CA ILE A 635 22.70 -20.82 -11.30
C ILE A 635 21.62 -19.75 -11.45
N ALA A 636 21.76 -18.78 -12.36
CA ALA A 636 20.74 -17.74 -12.59
C ALA A 636 19.41 -18.37 -13.04
N VAL A 637 19.45 -19.28 -14.02
CA VAL A 637 18.28 -20.00 -14.51
C VAL A 637 17.67 -20.87 -13.41
N ILE A 638 18.46 -21.50 -12.53
CA ILE A 638 18.01 -22.30 -11.36
C ILE A 638 17.61 -21.41 -10.16
N ARG A 639 17.74 -20.07 -10.25
CA ARG A 639 17.30 -19.12 -9.20
C ARG A 639 16.01 -18.37 -9.55
N THR A 640 15.77 -18.09 -10.82
CA THR A 640 14.55 -17.44 -11.33
C THR A 640 13.34 -18.39 -11.42
N TRP A 641 12.54 -18.48 -10.36
CA TRP A 641 11.31 -19.31 -10.30
C TRP A 641 10.15 -18.73 -11.15
N PRO A 642 9.25 -19.56 -11.71
CA PRO A 642 9.28 -21.02 -11.83
C PRO A 642 10.22 -21.52 -12.95
N PHE A 643 10.93 -22.63 -12.69
CA PHE A 643 11.86 -23.26 -13.64
C PHE A 643 11.13 -24.17 -14.61
N ASP A 644 11.31 -23.94 -15.91
CA ASP A 644 10.89 -24.91 -16.93
C ASP A 644 11.88 -26.10 -16.90
N ALA A 645 11.41 -27.25 -16.39
CA ALA A 645 12.21 -28.46 -16.26
C ALA A 645 12.76 -28.95 -17.62
N LYS A 646 12.00 -28.82 -18.70
CA LYS A 646 12.45 -29.20 -20.04
C LYS A 646 13.58 -28.28 -20.49
N LEU A 647 13.46 -26.98 -20.22
CA LEU A 647 14.50 -26.01 -20.53
C LEU A 647 15.79 -26.28 -19.75
N CYS A 648 15.69 -26.55 -18.45
CA CYS A 648 16.84 -26.85 -17.61
C CYS A 648 17.56 -28.13 -18.07
N ILE A 649 16.81 -29.18 -18.39
CA ILE A 649 17.36 -30.43 -18.95
C ILE A 649 18.08 -30.15 -20.27
N ASN A 650 17.47 -29.37 -21.16
CA ASN A 650 18.08 -28.99 -22.44
C ASN A 650 19.38 -28.20 -22.25
N LEU A 651 19.41 -27.27 -21.29
CA LEU A 651 20.62 -26.51 -20.95
C LEU A 651 21.71 -27.40 -20.37
N ILE A 652 21.38 -28.28 -19.42
CA ILE A 652 22.38 -29.17 -18.80
C ILE A 652 22.92 -30.18 -19.83
N ASN A 653 22.08 -30.64 -20.75
CA ASN A 653 22.51 -31.52 -21.84
C ASN A 653 23.55 -30.86 -22.75
N ARG A 654 23.50 -29.52 -22.89
CA ARG A 654 24.44 -28.70 -23.65
C ARG A 654 25.66 -28.26 -22.83
N ALA A 655 25.60 -28.27 -21.50
CA ALA A 655 26.68 -27.85 -20.62
C ALA A 655 27.83 -28.89 -20.56
N GLY A 656 29.07 -28.42 -20.61
CA GLY A 656 30.27 -29.27 -20.45
C GLY A 656 30.55 -29.63 -18.98
N PRO A 657 31.40 -30.65 -18.71
CA PRO A 657 31.72 -31.08 -17.33
C PRO A 657 32.28 -29.96 -16.43
N ALA A 658 33.04 -29.01 -17.00
CA ALA A 658 33.60 -27.89 -16.26
C ALA A 658 32.55 -26.87 -15.80
N SER A 659 31.38 -26.82 -16.45
CA SER A 659 30.27 -25.93 -16.10
C SER A 659 29.41 -26.50 -14.95
N ILE A 660 29.53 -27.80 -14.67
CA ILE A 660 28.78 -28.52 -13.65
C ILE A 660 29.67 -28.69 -12.43
N ASN A 661 29.64 -27.70 -11.54
CA ASN A 661 30.41 -27.70 -10.30
C ASN A 661 29.51 -27.95 -9.07
N CYS A 662 30.13 -28.08 -7.90
CA CYS A 662 29.43 -28.32 -6.64
C CYS A 662 28.41 -27.21 -6.30
N ASP A 663 28.63 -25.97 -6.73
CA ASP A 663 27.69 -24.88 -6.47
C ASP A 663 26.42 -25.03 -7.31
N VAL A 664 26.52 -25.42 -8.60
CA VAL A 664 25.38 -25.74 -9.47
C VAL A 664 24.58 -26.94 -8.91
N ILE A 665 25.28 -28.00 -8.51
CA ILE A 665 24.67 -29.20 -7.91
C ILE A 665 23.99 -28.88 -6.59
N SER A 666 24.59 -28.01 -5.76
CA SER A 666 23.99 -27.60 -4.49
C SER A 666 22.68 -26.85 -4.65
N TRP A 667 22.58 -26.00 -5.68
CA TRP A 667 21.37 -25.21 -5.94
C TRP A 667 20.20 -26.07 -6.39
N ILE A 668 20.45 -27.06 -7.26
CA ILE A 668 19.39 -27.99 -7.66
C ILE A 668 19.07 -28.99 -6.55
N ALA A 669 20.06 -29.42 -5.75
CA ALA A 669 19.84 -30.33 -4.62
C ALA A 669 19.00 -29.67 -3.53
N TYR A 670 19.23 -28.38 -3.27
CA TYR A 670 18.37 -27.56 -2.43
C TYR A 670 16.94 -27.54 -2.99
N SER A 671 16.76 -27.19 -4.26
CA SER A 671 15.43 -27.19 -4.90
C SER A 671 14.77 -28.56 -4.90
N ALA A 672 15.51 -29.66 -5.07
CA ALA A 672 14.98 -31.03 -5.07
C ALA A 672 14.53 -31.52 -3.68
N GLY A 673 14.95 -30.85 -2.61
CA GLY A 673 14.51 -31.14 -1.25
C GLY A 673 13.12 -30.60 -0.92
N ASP A 674 12.57 -29.67 -1.72
CA ASP A 674 11.22 -29.14 -1.57
C ASP A 674 10.20 -30.11 -2.23
N PRO A 675 9.18 -30.61 -1.50
CA PRO A 675 8.19 -31.57 -2.02
C PRO A 675 7.46 -31.10 -3.28
N GLU A 676 7.19 -29.79 -3.41
CA GLU A 676 6.52 -29.24 -4.60
C GLU A 676 7.45 -29.19 -5.82
N ARG A 677 8.75 -29.33 -5.59
CA ARG A 677 9.81 -29.18 -6.60
C ARG A 677 10.53 -30.50 -6.92
N GLU A 678 10.39 -31.52 -6.07
CA GLU A 678 11.09 -32.81 -6.14
C GLU A 678 10.91 -33.48 -7.52
N GLU A 679 9.67 -33.55 -8.02
CA GLU A 679 9.34 -34.25 -9.28
C GLU A 679 10.10 -33.67 -10.49
N GLN A 680 10.30 -32.36 -10.50
CA GLN A 680 10.97 -31.66 -11.60
C GLN A 680 12.48 -31.56 -11.41
N ALA A 681 12.96 -31.39 -10.17
CA ALA A 681 14.37 -31.18 -9.88
C ALA A 681 15.19 -32.48 -9.76
N MET A 682 14.57 -33.62 -9.41
CA MET A 682 15.27 -34.90 -9.23
C MET A 682 15.89 -35.47 -10.52
N PRO A 683 15.20 -35.49 -11.68
CA PRO A 683 15.80 -35.91 -12.95
C PRO A 683 16.99 -35.03 -13.35
N ILE A 684 16.91 -33.74 -13.04
CA ILE A 684 17.94 -32.73 -13.32
C ILE A 684 19.18 -32.98 -12.44
N LEU A 685 18.96 -33.23 -11.15
CA LEU A 685 20.04 -33.55 -10.21
C LEU A 685 20.80 -34.82 -10.62
N LEU A 686 20.09 -35.90 -10.99
CA LEU A 686 20.72 -37.14 -11.46
C LEU A 686 21.57 -36.92 -12.71
N LEU A 687 21.04 -36.15 -13.66
CA LEU A 687 21.75 -35.78 -14.89
C LEU A 687 23.03 -34.97 -14.61
N LEU A 688 23.00 -34.06 -13.63
CA LEU A 688 24.17 -33.30 -13.23
C LEU A 688 25.23 -34.20 -12.58
N LEU A 689 24.83 -35.12 -11.71
CA LEU A 689 25.76 -36.03 -11.03
C LEU A 689 26.44 -37.03 -11.96
N GLU A 690 25.74 -37.52 -12.99
CA GLU A 690 26.33 -38.37 -14.03
C GLU A 690 27.47 -37.67 -14.78
N ARG A 691 27.42 -36.33 -14.87
CA ARG A 691 28.34 -35.52 -15.68
C ARG A 691 29.41 -34.78 -14.89
N ALA A 692 29.32 -34.70 -13.56
CA ALA A 692 30.09 -33.77 -12.74
C ALA A 692 31.55 -34.18 -12.45
N GLY A 693 32.02 -35.37 -12.85
CA GLY A 693 33.39 -35.83 -12.58
C GLY A 693 33.73 -35.89 -11.07
N PRO A 694 35.02 -35.88 -10.68
CA PRO A 694 35.41 -35.91 -9.26
C PRO A 694 35.06 -34.58 -8.56
N LEU A 695 34.11 -34.64 -7.64
CA LEU A 695 33.57 -33.48 -6.92
C LEU A 695 34.52 -33.03 -5.80
N ASN A 696 34.92 -31.74 -5.81
CA ASN A 696 35.59 -31.10 -4.69
C ASN A 696 34.59 -30.20 -3.95
N ILE A 697 34.32 -30.48 -2.68
CA ILE A 697 33.21 -29.87 -1.93
C ILE A 697 33.54 -28.43 -1.51
N SER A 698 32.59 -27.50 -1.71
CA SER A 698 32.59 -26.19 -1.05
C SER A 698 31.77 -26.23 0.26
N HIS A 699 32.23 -25.56 1.31
CA HIS A 699 31.52 -25.45 2.60
C HIS A 699 30.08 -24.93 2.44
N ARG A 700 29.84 -24.08 1.43
CA ARG A 700 28.52 -23.48 1.12
C ARG A 700 27.56 -24.44 0.43
N ALA A 701 28.08 -25.44 -0.30
CA ALA A 701 27.27 -26.46 -0.97
C ALA A 701 26.67 -27.46 0.03
N VAL A 702 27.43 -27.80 1.08
CA VAL A 702 27.05 -28.74 2.15
C VAL A 702 25.86 -28.22 2.94
N THR A 703 25.96 -26.99 3.43
CA THR A 703 24.91 -26.33 4.23
C THR A 703 23.57 -26.25 3.50
N ARG A 704 23.56 -26.13 2.17
CA ARG A 704 22.32 -26.02 1.38
C ARG A 704 21.63 -27.35 1.10
N ALA A 705 22.37 -28.46 1.11
CA ALA A 705 21.82 -29.78 0.81
C ALA A 705 21.06 -30.43 1.98
N PHE A 706 21.12 -29.85 3.19
CA PHE A 706 20.52 -30.41 4.41
C PHE A 706 19.31 -29.64 4.94
N VAL A 707 18.87 -28.56 4.29
CA VAL A 707 17.89 -27.59 4.84
C VAL A 707 16.43 -28.01 4.64
N ASN A 708 16.13 -29.01 3.79
CA ASN A 708 14.74 -29.34 3.40
C ASN A 708 14.29 -30.75 3.83
N ASP A 709 12.98 -30.95 3.96
CA ASP A 709 12.37 -32.16 4.56
C ASP A 709 12.51 -33.46 3.75
N ASN A 710 12.72 -33.42 2.42
CA ASN A 710 12.91 -34.64 1.58
C ASN A 710 14.39 -34.99 1.28
N THR A 711 15.33 -34.42 2.04
CA THR A 711 16.78 -34.54 1.81
C THR A 711 17.36 -35.96 1.91
N GLY A 712 16.68 -36.91 2.56
CA GLY A 712 17.18 -38.29 2.69
C GLY A 712 17.47 -39.00 1.35
N LYS A 713 16.62 -38.82 0.34
CA LYS A 713 16.82 -39.41 -1.00
C LYS A 713 17.97 -38.71 -1.74
N VAL A 714 17.98 -37.38 -1.70
CA VAL A 714 19.00 -36.53 -2.34
C VAL A 714 20.38 -36.85 -1.76
N VAL A 715 20.51 -36.87 -0.43
CA VAL A 715 21.78 -37.15 0.25
C VAL A 715 22.26 -38.58 -0.03
N LYS A 716 21.35 -39.57 -0.06
CA LYS A 716 21.72 -40.94 -0.45
C LYS A 716 22.34 -40.96 -1.85
N ILE A 717 21.70 -40.32 -2.82
CA ILE A 717 22.18 -40.26 -4.21
C ILE A 717 23.56 -39.58 -4.26
N LEU A 718 23.75 -38.47 -3.53
CA LEU A 718 25.04 -37.79 -3.47
C LEU A 718 26.15 -38.69 -2.88
N LEU A 719 25.88 -39.40 -1.78
CA LEU A 719 26.82 -40.32 -1.14
C LEU A 719 27.16 -41.52 -2.03
N ASP A 720 26.17 -42.13 -2.68
CA ASP A 720 26.36 -43.26 -3.60
C ASP A 720 27.23 -42.87 -4.81
N HIS A 721 27.25 -41.58 -5.18
CA HIS A 721 28.10 -41.01 -6.24
C HIS A 721 29.46 -40.46 -5.74
N GLY A 722 29.88 -40.83 -4.52
CA GLY A 722 31.24 -40.59 -4.03
C GLY A 722 31.46 -39.26 -3.30
N TRP A 723 30.40 -38.61 -2.81
CA TRP A 723 30.50 -37.43 -1.96
C TRP A 723 31.19 -37.79 -0.61
N PRO A 724 32.34 -37.20 -0.24
CA PRO A 724 33.09 -37.62 0.95
C PRO A 724 32.40 -37.27 2.28
N VAL A 725 32.46 -38.20 3.24
CA VAL A 725 31.98 -38.02 4.62
C VAL A 725 33.12 -37.47 5.50
N THR A 726 32.90 -36.31 6.13
CA THR A 726 33.88 -35.70 7.04
C THR A 726 33.28 -35.50 8.44
N PRO A 727 34.09 -35.39 9.51
CA PRO A 727 33.57 -35.07 10.86
C PRO A 727 32.79 -33.75 10.91
N GLN A 728 33.18 -32.77 10.08
CA GLN A 728 32.48 -31.50 9.93
C GLN A 728 31.10 -31.69 9.30
N LEU A 729 30.98 -32.57 8.29
CA LEU A 729 29.70 -32.96 7.68
C LEU A 729 28.73 -33.56 8.71
N ILE A 730 29.24 -34.41 9.61
CA ILE A 730 28.43 -35.08 10.64
C ILE A 730 27.90 -34.07 11.67
N ARG A 731 28.73 -33.09 12.07
CA ARG A 731 28.32 -32.02 12.98
C ARG A 731 27.29 -31.10 12.33
N GLU A 732 27.49 -30.69 11.07
CA GLU A 732 26.53 -29.85 10.36
C GLU A 732 25.21 -30.59 10.10
N ALA A 733 25.25 -31.87 9.71
CA ALA A 733 24.05 -32.69 9.60
C ALA A 733 23.29 -32.79 10.95
N ALA A 734 23.98 -32.69 12.10
CA ALA A 734 23.36 -32.67 13.42
C ALA A 734 22.73 -31.32 13.76
N SER A 735 23.31 -30.22 13.30
CA SER A 735 22.79 -28.87 13.51
C SER A 735 21.64 -28.49 12.58
N PHE A 736 21.63 -29.00 11.34
CA PHE A 736 20.66 -28.61 10.30
C PHE A 736 19.61 -29.68 9.94
N GLY A 737 19.77 -30.94 10.40
CA GLY A 737 19.38 -32.08 9.56
C GLY A 737 18.07 -32.83 9.84
N ASN A 738 17.79 -33.70 8.86
CA ASN A 738 16.74 -34.70 8.81
C ASN A 738 17.24 -36.06 9.40
N PRO A 739 16.47 -36.78 10.23
CA PRO A 739 16.90 -38.02 10.91
C PRO A 739 17.26 -39.16 9.95
N ALA A 740 16.63 -39.20 8.77
CA ALA A 740 16.83 -40.23 7.77
C ALA A 740 18.24 -40.21 7.13
N VAL A 741 18.96 -39.10 7.26
CA VAL A 741 20.31 -38.91 6.69
C VAL A 741 21.38 -39.63 7.53
N PHE A 742 21.19 -39.74 8.84
CA PHE A 742 22.19 -40.31 9.75
C PHE A 742 22.52 -41.79 9.48
N PRO A 743 21.54 -42.68 9.27
CA PRO A 743 21.83 -44.05 8.85
C PRO A 743 22.66 -44.15 7.57
N LEU A 744 22.46 -43.23 6.61
CA LEU A 744 23.16 -43.21 5.33
C LEU A 744 24.62 -42.76 5.51
N ILE A 745 24.83 -41.67 6.26
CA ILE A 745 26.16 -41.16 6.58
C ILE A 745 26.99 -42.20 7.36
N PHE A 746 26.40 -42.84 8.37
CA PHE A 746 27.12 -43.83 9.21
C PHE A 746 27.47 -45.12 8.45
N ASN A 747 26.62 -45.54 7.51
CA ASN A 747 26.92 -46.67 6.62
C ASN A 747 28.07 -46.33 5.66
N ALA A 748 28.07 -45.11 5.09
CA ALA A 748 29.15 -44.63 4.22
C ALA A 748 30.48 -44.42 4.98
N ALA A 749 30.42 -44.05 6.27
CA ALA A 749 31.59 -43.85 7.14
C ALA A 749 32.20 -45.14 7.72
N GLY A 750 31.66 -46.33 7.42
CA GLY A 750 32.20 -47.60 7.92
C GLY A 750 31.88 -47.91 9.39
N GLY A 751 30.88 -47.26 9.98
CA GLY A 751 30.28 -47.67 11.27
C GLY A 751 31.04 -47.29 12.55
N SER A 752 32.13 -46.52 12.49
CA SER A 752 32.86 -46.05 13.68
C SER A 752 32.91 -44.53 13.75
N CYS A 753 31.86 -43.91 14.29
CA CYS A 753 31.89 -42.52 14.73
C CYS A 753 31.55 -42.51 16.23
N ASP A 754 32.48 -42.05 17.06
CA ASP A 754 32.25 -41.90 18.49
C ASP A 754 31.20 -40.81 18.73
N VAL A 755 30.15 -41.12 19.49
CA VAL A 755 29.12 -40.14 19.85
C VAL A 755 29.67 -39.27 20.97
N THR A 756 30.06 -38.04 20.64
CA THR A 756 30.63 -37.10 21.62
C THR A 756 29.56 -36.21 22.25
N PRO A 757 29.79 -35.67 23.47
CA PRO A 757 28.89 -34.69 24.08
C PRO A 757 28.61 -33.47 23.20
N GLU A 758 29.60 -33.03 22.41
CA GLU A 758 29.47 -31.91 21.48
C GLU A 758 28.56 -32.24 20.29
N LEU A 759 28.53 -33.51 19.85
CA LEU A 759 27.60 -33.96 18.81
C LEU A 759 26.17 -34.02 19.34
N LEU A 760 25.97 -34.50 20.58
CA LEU A 760 24.65 -34.50 21.24
C LEU A 760 24.17 -33.07 21.50
N GLN A 761 25.06 -32.17 21.92
CA GLN A 761 24.76 -30.76 22.08
C GLN A 761 24.32 -30.13 20.75
N ALA A 762 25.04 -30.37 19.65
CA ALA A 762 24.68 -29.86 18.32
C ALA A 762 23.29 -30.31 17.85
N THR A 763 22.80 -31.48 18.25
CA THR A 763 21.43 -31.93 17.93
C THR A 763 20.34 -31.25 18.75
N VAL A 764 20.67 -30.81 19.97
CA VAL A 764 19.70 -30.18 20.90
C VAL A 764 19.65 -28.67 20.72
N GLU A 765 20.75 -28.07 20.26
CA GLU A 765 20.86 -26.66 19.85
C GLU A 765 20.33 -26.39 18.44
N SER A 766 19.84 -27.41 17.74
CA SER A 766 19.20 -27.23 16.43
C SER A 766 17.86 -26.52 16.59
N TYR A 767 17.62 -25.52 15.74
CA TYR A 767 16.33 -24.81 15.66
C TYR A 767 15.26 -25.61 14.88
N GLU A 768 15.62 -26.73 14.26
CA GLU A 768 14.74 -27.56 13.43
C GLU A 768 13.99 -28.63 14.25
N THR A 769 12.79 -29.02 13.82
CA THR A 769 11.84 -29.85 14.60
C THR A 769 12.28 -31.32 14.82
N ASN A 770 13.30 -31.78 14.09
CA ASN A 770 13.69 -33.20 14.03
C ASN A 770 14.83 -33.60 14.98
N GLY A 771 15.41 -32.66 15.74
CA GLY A 771 16.57 -32.91 16.62
C GLY A 771 16.35 -34.08 17.60
N HIS A 772 15.13 -34.26 18.09
CA HIS A 772 14.75 -35.31 19.03
C HIS A 772 14.85 -36.75 18.49
N GLU A 773 14.63 -36.95 17.19
CA GLU A 773 14.78 -38.27 16.54
C GLU A 773 16.25 -38.61 16.29
N ILE A 774 17.03 -37.61 15.86
CA ILE A 774 18.49 -37.75 15.70
C ILE A 774 19.11 -38.07 17.06
N LEU A 775 18.67 -37.38 18.12
CA LEU A 775 19.10 -37.63 19.47
C LEU A 775 18.81 -39.08 19.90
N ARG A 776 17.58 -39.60 19.71
CA ARG A 776 17.27 -41.04 19.97
C ARG A 776 18.22 -41.97 19.24
N TYR A 777 18.48 -41.68 17.96
CA TYR A 777 19.34 -42.50 17.13
C TYR A 777 20.78 -42.50 17.64
N LEU A 778 21.37 -41.33 17.90
CA LEU A 778 22.73 -41.20 18.40
C LEU A 778 22.90 -41.81 19.79
N VAL A 779 21.95 -41.58 20.70
CA VAL A 779 21.95 -42.18 22.05
C VAL A 779 21.88 -43.72 21.96
N SER A 780 21.09 -44.28 21.04
CA SER A 780 20.99 -45.74 20.83
C SER A 780 22.28 -46.38 20.27
N ARG A 781 23.16 -45.57 19.66
CA ARG A 781 24.45 -45.98 19.09
C ARG A 781 25.64 -45.64 19.99
N SER A 782 25.41 -44.91 21.08
CA SER A 782 26.44 -44.62 22.06
C SER A 782 26.92 -45.91 22.73
N SER A 783 28.23 -46.08 22.81
CA SER A 783 28.87 -47.19 23.53
C SER A 783 28.98 -46.93 25.05
N GLN A 784 28.73 -45.68 25.50
CA GLN A 784 28.82 -45.28 26.91
C GLN A 784 27.50 -44.67 27.43
N PRO A 785 27.15 -44.91 28.72
CA PRO A 785 25.99 -44.29 29.35
C PRO A 785 26.21 -42.78 29.54
N ILE A 786 25.19 -41.99 29.20
CA ILE A 786 25.20 -40.52 29.35
C ILE A 786 24.99 -40.15 30.82
N SER A 787 25.84 -39.28 31.35
CA SER A 787 25.81 -38.88 32.76
C SER A 787 24.62 -37.97 33.10
N ASP A 788 24.20 -37.96 34.36
CA ASP A 788 23.11 -37.10 34.87
C ASP A 788 23.40 -35.61 34.66
N GLU A 789 24.66 -35.21 34.77
CA GLU A 789 25.13 -33.85 34.50
C GLU A 789 25.03 -33.49 33.00
N THR A 790 25.34 -34.44 32.12
CA THR A 790 25.16 -34.27 30.68
C THR A 790 23.67 -34.17 30.31
N TRP A 791 22.79 -34.96 30.94
CA TRP A 791 21.33 -34.85 30.74
C TRP A 791 20.80 -33.49 31.16
N ALA A 792 21.18 -33.00 32.35
CA ALA A 792 20.78 -31.67 32.83
C ALA A 792 21.26 -30.56 31.89
N ARG A 793 22.50 -30.68 31.37
CA ARG A 793 23.05 -29.74 30.38
C ARG A 793 22.27 -29.77 29.07
N LEU A 794 21.98 -30.95 28.51
CA LEU A 794 21.21 -31.05 27.27
C LEU A 794 19.81 -30.41 27.41
N ILE A 795 19.14 -30.62 28.54
CA ILE A 795 17.83 -30.01 28.81
C ILE A 795 17.92 -28.47 28.86
N SER A 796 19.01 -27.92 29.40
CA SER A 796 19.21 -26.46 29.46
C SER A 796 19.53 -25.81 28.12
N TYR A 797 20.03 -26.56 27.13
CA TYR A 797 20.31 -26.08 25.78
C TYR A 797 19.15 -26.36 24.80
N CYS A 798 18.04 -26.89 25.30
CA CYS A 798 16.94 -27.32 24.45
C CYS A 798 16.12 -26.14 23.95
N LEU A 799 16.06 -26.00 22.63
CA LEU A 799 15.35 -24.89 21.96
C LEU A 799 13.93 -25.26 21.50
N THR A 800 13.58 -26.56 21.45
CA THR A 800 12.29 -27.05 20.93
C THR A 800 11.50 -27.92 21.94
N PRO A 801 10.15 -27.81 22.01
CA PRO A 801 9.31 -28.60 22.91
C PRO A 801 9.44 -30.13 22.74
N GLU A 802 9.55 -30.59 21.50
CA GLU A 802 9.58 -32.02 21.14
C GLU A 802 10.88 -32.69 21.61
N THR A 803 12.00 -31.95 21.51
CA THR A 803 13.31 -32.40 22.01
C THR A 803 13.34 -32.43 23.52
N LEU A 804 12.71 -31.46 24.19
CA LEU A 804 12.56 -31.45 25.64
C LEU A 804 11.76 -32.67 26.11
N ARG A 805 10.61 -32.96 25.47
CA ARG A 805 9.80 -34.14 25.77
C ARG A 805 10.58 -35.43 25.60
N CYS A 806 11.35 -35.54 24.51
CA CYS A 806 12.16 -36.72 24.22
C CYS A 806 13.22 -36.95 25.31
N LEU A 807 13.93 -35.89 25.74
CA LEU A 807 14.89 -35.96 26.85
C LEU A 807 14.21 -36.41 28.16
N LEU A 808 13.01 -35.89 28.45
CA LEU A 808 12.24 -36.23 29.65
C LEU A 808 11.66 -37.65 29.61
N ASP A 809 11.24 -38.15 28.44
CA ASP A 809 10.73 -39.53 28.26
C ASP A 809 11.84 -40.57 28.37
N MET A 810 13.06 -40.24 27.91
CA MET A 810 14.23 -41.07 28.13
C MET A 810 14.63 -41.17 29.61
N LYS A 811 14.19 -40.21 30.44
CA LYS A 811 14.45 -40.17 31.89
C LYS A 811 13.19 -39.74 32.69
N PRO A 812 12.16 -40.61 32.79
CA PRO A 812 10.81 -40.23 33.22
C PRO A 812 10.68 -39.80 34.69
N ASN A 813 11.62 -40.20 35.55
CA ASN A 813 11.61 -39.87 36.99
C ASN A 813 12.34 -38.56 37.31
N MET A 814 12.75 -37.78 36.30
CA MET A 814 13.46 -36.53 36.50
C MET A 814 12.49 -35.39 36.76
N ARG A 815 12.65 -34.73 37.91
CA ARG A 815 11.96 -33.47 38.22
C ARG A 815 12.49 -32.37 37.30
N VAL A 816 11.60 -31.58 36.69
CA VAL A 816 12.01 -30.44 35.86
C VAL A 816 12.49 -29.32 36.79
N PRO A 817 13.79 -28.96 36.76
CA PRO A 817 14.34 -27.99 37.69
C PRO A 817 13.88 -26.57 37.35
N GLU A 818 13.87 -25.70 38.37
CA GLU A 818 13.56 -24.27 38.25
C GLU A 818 14.34 -23.58 37.11
N SER A 819 15.62 -23.94 36.90
CA SER A 819 16.48 -23.35 35.86
C SER A 819 15.91 -23.53 34.44
N VAL A 820 15.20 -24.61 34.18
CA VAL A 820 14.60 -24.92 32.88
C VAL A 820 13.32 -24.12 32.68
N LEU A 821 12.48 -24.01 33.70
CA LEU A 821 11.27 -23.18 33.66
C LEU A 821 11.61 -21.69 33.54
N LEU A 822 12.67 -21.24 34.21
CA LEU A 822 13.18 -19.88 34.04
C LEU A 822 13.68 -19.63 32.62
N HIS A 823 14.45 -20.56 32.03
CA HIS A 823 14.89 -20.42 30.64
C HIS A 823 13.69 -20.31 29.68
N ILE A 824 12.68 -21.18 29.83
CA ILE A 824 11.46 -21.15 29.01
C ILE A 824 10.72 -19.82 29.14
N THR A 825 10.54 -19.30 30.37
CA THR A 825 9.85 -18.01 30.59
C THR A 825 10.68 -16.78 30.23
N GLN A 826 11.99 -16.93 29.96
CA GLN A 826 12.90 -15.82 29.67
C GLN A 826 13.26 -15.67 28.19
N GLU A 827 13.16 -16.74 27.41
CA GLU A 827 13.43 -16.81 25.96
C GLU A 827 12.19 -16.46 25.11
N ASN A 828 12.42 -16.25 23.81
CA ASN A 828 11.49 -15.66 22.83
C ASN A 828 10.02 -16.16 22.88
N ILE A 829 9.07 -15.27 22.64
CA ILE A 829 7.61 -15.39 22.95
C ILE A 829 6.93 -16.57 22.21
N TYR A 830 7.44 -16.98 21.05
CA TYR A 830 6.77 -17.96 20.19
C TYR A 830 7.09 -19.44 20.53
N THR A 831 8.25 -19.74 21.11
CA THR A 831 8.65 -21.12 21.49
C THR A 831 8.34 -21.43 22.95
N SER A 832 8.27 -20.40 23.80
CA SER A 832 8.03 -20.51 25.24
C SER A 832 6.60 -20.98 25.57
N ASP A 833 5.60 -20.51 24.83
CA ASP A 833 4.19 -20.82 25.09
C ASP A 833 3.82 -22.29 24.82
N ALA A 834 4.27 -22.83 23.68
CA ALA A 834 4.05 -24.23 23.31
C ALA A 834 4.76 -25.20 24.26
N THR A 835 6.00 -24.88 24.65
CA THR A 835 6.80 -25.71 25.58
C THR A 835 6.18 -25.72 26.97
N LEU A 836 5.75 -24.57 27.47
CA LEU A 836 5.12 -24.44 28.78
C LEU A 836 3.75 -25.14 28.80
N SER A 837 2.94 -25.01 27.75
CA SER A 837 1.67 -25.72 27.56
C SER A 837 1.82 -27.23 27.67
N MET A 838 2.87 -27.79 27.04
CA MET A 838 3.16 -29.21 27.11
C MET A 838 3.50 -29.63 28.54
N LEU A 839 4.43 -28.93 29.21
CA LEU A 839 4.85 -29.24 30.58
C LEU A 839 3.68 -29.15 31.57
N LEU A 840 2.82 -28.14 31.45
CA LEU A 840 1.65 -27.96 32.31
C LEU A 840 0.58 -29.05 32.10
N LYS A 841 0.48 -29.63 30.90
CA LYS A 841 -0.47 -30.72 30.61
C LYS A 841 0.04 -32.10 31.04
N ASP A 842 1.36 -32.32 31.12
CA ASP A 842 1.98 -33.65 31.25
C ASP A 842 1.98 -34.25 32.68
N ALA A 843 1.23 -33.70 33.63
CA ALA A 843 1.12 -34.19 35.03
C ALA A 843 2.46 -34.44 35.77
N ARG A 844 3.59 -33.96 35.24
CA ARG A 844 4.92 -34.11 35.84
C ARG A 844 5.09 -33.17 37.03
N ASP A 845 6.02 -33.53 37.90
CA ASP A 845 6.43 -32.69 39.02
C ASP A 845 7.25 -31.50 38.49
N LEU A 846 6.65 -30.31 38.55
CA LEU A 846 7.25 -29.04 38.12
C LEU A 846 7.61 -28.23 39.37
N GLU A 847 8.83 -27.72 39.42
CA GLU A 847 9.26 -26.80 40.46
C GLU A 847 8.79 -25.38 40.16
N ILE A 848 7.49 -25.10 40.36
CA ILE A 848 6.89 -23.77 40.15
C ILE A 848 7.15 -22.91 41.40
N THR A 849 8.05 -21.95 41.28
CA THR A 849 8.39 -20.98 42.33
C THR A 849 7.84 -19.59 42.01
N ASP A 850 7.83 -18.69 43.02
CA ASP A 850 7.55 -17.26 42.83
C ASP A 850 8.41 -16.64 41.71
N ALA A 851 9.65 -17.11 41.53
CA ALA A 851 10.55 -16.61 40.48
C ALA A 851 10.09 -17.01 39.07
N VAL A 852 9.60 -18.25 38.91
CA VAL A 852 9.04 -18.74 37.65
C VAL A 852 7.77 -17.97 37.28
N VAL A 853 6.85 -17.80 38.24
CA VAL A 853 5.60 -17.07 38.01
C VAL A 853 5.86 -15.59 37.77
N GLY A 854 6.77 -14.98 38.54
CA GLY A 854 7.18 -13.58 38.34
C GLY A 854 7.78 -13.33 36.97
N SER A 855 8.67 -14.22 36.51
CA SER A 855 9.26 -14.15 35.16
C SER A 855 8.20 -14.30 34.05
N ALA A 856 7.25 -15.23 34.24
CA ALA A 856 6.14 -15.41 33.30
C ALA A 856 5.25 -14.15 33.23
N LEU A 857 4.90 -13.57 34.38
CA LEU A 857 4.13 -12.32 34.44
C LEU A 857 4.87 -11.15 33.77
N GLU A 858 6.19 -11.08 33.89
CA GLU A 858 6.98 -9.98 33.31
C GLU A 858 7.11 -10.07 31.77
N LYS A 859 7.30 -11.28 31.23
CA LYS A 859 7.79 -11.47 29.86
C LYS A 859 6.80 -12.14 28.89
N MET A 860 5.78 -12.84 29.38
CA MET A 860 4.86 -13.61 28.53
C MET A 860 3.56 -12.83 28.24
N GLU A 861 2.82 -13.28 27.23
CA GLU A 861 1.46 -12.80 26.96
C GLU A 861 0.47 -13.36 27.99
N TYR A 862 -0.57 -12.60 28.34
CA TYR A 862 -1.58 -13.11 29.28
C TYR A 862 -2.56 -14.04 28.57
N GLY A 863 -2.58 -15.30 28.99
CA GLY A 863 -3.43 -16.33 28.39
C GLY A 863 -3.68 -17.52 29.32
N GLU A 864 -4.01 -18.66 28.72
CA GLU A 864 -4.32 -19.89 29.45
C GLU A 864 -3.15 -20.36 30.33
N HIS A 865 -1.91 -20.24 29.84
CA HIS A 865 -0.73 -20.80 30.51
C HIS A 865 -0.26 -20.00 31.70
N VAL A 866 -0.26 -18.67 31.61
CA VAL A 866 -0.02 -17.79 32.77
C VAL A 866 -1.10 -18.03 33.83
N SER A 867 -2.37 -18.18 33.42
CA SER A 867 -3.47 -18.54 34.32
C SER A 867 -3.27 -19.91 34.99
N GLN A 868 -2.79 -20.91 34.25
CA GLN A 868 -2.49 -22.25 34.76
C GLN A 868 -1.29 -22.26 35.71
N LEU A 869 -0.22 -21.52 35.42
CA LEU A 869 0.92 -21.32 36.32
C LEU A 869 0.44 -20.68 37.62
N LEU A 870 -0.35 -19.60 37.53
CA LEU A 870 -0.93 -18.96 38.70
C LEU A 870 -1.83 -19.93 39.48
N ASN A 871 -2.64 -20.76 38.82
CA ASN A 871 -3.54 -21.73 39.47
C ASN A 871 -2.83 -22.93 40.12
N ARG A 872 -1.68 -23.35 39.56
CA ARG A 872 -0.85 -24.42 40.13
C ARG A 872 0.15 -23.94 41.16
N HIS A 873 0.44 -22.65 41.17
CA HIS A 873 1.25 -22.02 42.19
C HIS A 873 0.43 -21.87 43.46
N ASP A 874 0.74 -22.70 44.47
CA ASP A 874 0.17 -22.61 45.81
C ASP A 874 0.69 -21.35 46.51
N THR A 875 0.08 -20.20 46.21
CA THR A 875 0.36 -18.93 46.89
C THR A 875 -0.70 -18.62 47.93
N GLU A 876 -0.26 -18.46 49.18
CA GLU A 876 -1.09 -17.97 50.29
C GLU A 876 -1.15 -16.43 50.35
N LEU A 877 -0.25 -15.74 49.63
CA LEU A 877 -0.04 -14.30 49.68
C LEU A 877 0.56 -13.80 48.36
N ILE A 878 -0.07 -12.80 47.73
CA ILE A 878 0.51 -12.17 46.54
C ILE A 878 1.68 -11.27 46.98
N THR A 879 2.90 -11.72 46.66
CA THR A 879 4.16 -11.13 47.06
C THR A 879 4.59 -9.98 46.14
N GLN A 880 5.50 -9.10 46.61
CA GLN A 880 6.05 -8.02 45.79
C GLN A 880 6.60 -8.48 44.42
N PRO A 881 7.36 -9.59 44.29
CA PRO A 881 7.88 -10.04 42.99
C PRO A 881 6.79 -10.34 41.95
N LEU A 882 5.67 -10.91 42.38
CA LEU A 882 4.53 -11.20 41.49
C LEU A 882 3.87 -9.90 41.01
N LEU A 883 3.72 -8.92 41.91
CA LEU A 883 3.23 -7.59 41.55
C LEU A 883 4.17 -6.88 40.59
N ILE A 884 5.49 -6.92 40.85
CA ILE A 884 6.51 -6.33 39.97
C ILE A 884 6.43 -6.97 38.58
N GLY A 885 6.33 -8.29 38.48
CA GLY A 885 6.20 -8.99 37.21
C GLY A 885 4.99 -8.50 36.42
N ALA A 886 3.80 -8.50 37.06
CA ALA A 886 2.56 -8.09 36.39
C ALA A 886 2.57 -6.64 35.92
N VAL A 887 3.03 -5.69 36.75
CA VAL A 887 3.05 -4.25 36.37
C VAL A 887 4.20 -3.89 35.44
N SER A 888 5.22 -4.75 35.33
CA SER A 888 6.34 -4.56 34.39
C SER A 888 6.03 -5.05 32.98
N ASN A 889 4.96 -5.84 32.82
CA ASN A 889 4.50 -6.30 31.52
C ASN A 889 4.01 -5.13 30.65
N VAL A 890 4.49 -5.08 29.40
CA VAL A 890 4.24 -3.98 28.46
C VAL A 890 2.98 -4.21 27.62
N GLY A 891 2.57 -5.47 27.44
CA GLY A 891 1.47 -5.85 26.55
C GLY A 891 0.16 -6.20 27.27
N PHE A 892 0.24 -6.92 28.39
CA PHE A 892 -0.93 -7.52 29.07
C PHE A 892 -0.94 -7.31 30.59
N GLY A 893 -0.21 -6.29 31.06
CA GLY A 893 -0.08 -6.04 32.50
C GLY A 893 -1.40 -5.62 33.17
N ASP A 894 -2.37 -5.07 32.43
CA ASP A 894 -3.68 -4.69 32.96
C ASP A 894 -4.50 -5.95 33.34
N GLU A 895 -4.53 -6.94 32.45
CA GLU A 895 -5.19 -8.23 32.67
C GLU A 895 -4.48 -9.04 33.76
N MET A 896 -3.14 -9.06 33.76
CA MET A 896 -2.35 -9.77 34.77
C MET A 896 -2.49 -9.15 36.16
N THR A 897 -2.40 -7.82 36.26
CA THR A 897 -2.58 -7.09 37.53
C THR A 897 -4.02 -7.25 38.01
N GLY A 898 -5.00 -7.18 37.09
CA GLY A 898 -6.39 -7.49 37.38
C GLY A 898 -6.56 -8.92 37.90
N ALA A 899 -5.96 -9.91 37.24
CA ALA A 899 -6.04 -11.30 37.65
C ALA A 899 -5.47 -11.51 39.06
N LEU A 900 -4.33 -10.89 39.39
CA LEU A 900 -3.77 -10.92 40.74
C LEU A 900 -4.74 -10.27 41.76
N ILE A 901 -5.30 -9.09 41.47
CA ILE A 901 -6.23 -8.40 42.40
C ILE A 901 -7.53 -9.21 42.63
N HIS A 902 -8.02 -9.94 41.63
CA HIS A 902 -9.25 -10.73 41.72
C HIS A 902 -9.04 -12.16 42.25
N ARG A 903 -7.78 -12.61 42.42
CA ARG A 903 -7.49 -13.85 43.16
C ARG A 903 -7.80 -13.56 44.62
N ASN A 904 -8.75 -14.31 45.17
CA ASN A 904 -9.32 -14.17 46.52
C ASN A 904 -8.30 -14.50 47.65
N VAL A 905 -7.09 -13.95 47.54
CA VAL A 905 -5.88 -14.19 48.33
C VAL A 905 -5.41 -12.82 48.84
N PRO A 906 -4.98 -12.68 50.10
CA PRO A 906 -4.44 -11.42 50.59
C PRO A 906 -3.24 -10.98 49.73
N MET A 907 -3.14 -9.67 49.49
CA MET A 907 -2.06 -9.06 48.70
C MET A 907 -1.22 -8.17 49.62
N GLU A 908 0.11 -8.31 49.53
CA GLU A 908 1.00 -7.40 50.25
C GLU A 908 0.80 -5.95 49.76
N ALA A 909 0.83 -4.99 50.68
CA ALA A 909 0.80 -3.59 50.31
C ALA A 909 1.96 -3.27 49.35
N PRO A 910 1.74 -2.48 48.28
CA PRO A 910 2.74 -2.25 47.25
C PRO A 910 3.96 -1.55 47.85
N SER A 911 5.12 -2.19 47.74
CA SER A 911 6.39 -1.63 48.18
C SER A 911 6.85 -0.50 47.26
N THR A 912 7.92 0.17 47.67
CA THR A 912 8.60 1.19 46.86
C THR A 912 9.03 0.62 45.50
N GLU A 913 9.43 -0.64 45.44
CA GLU A 913 9.83 -1.33 44.21
C GLU A 913 8.65 -1.54 43.25
N VAL A 914 7.47 -1.94 43.75
CA VAL A 914 6.24 -2.07 42.95
C VAL A 914 5.82 -0.71 42.39
N ILE A 915 5.82 0.32 43.23
CA ILE A 915 5.46 1.68 42.81
C ILE A 915 6.47 2.21 41.77
N ASN A 916 7.76 1.94 41.95
CA ASN A 916 8.79 2.27 40.98
C ASN A 916 8.55 1.56 39.63
N ALA A 917 8.14 0.29 39.63
CA ALA A 917 7.81 -0.44 38.41
C ALA A 917 6.60 0.16 37.68
N VAL A 918 5.55 0.51 38.44
CA VAL A 918 4.35 1.22 37.94
C VAL A 918 4.73 2.56 37.30
N ILE A 919 5.57 3.34 37.96
CA ILE A 919 6.01 4.66 37.48
C ILE A 919 6.86 4.54 36.20
N LYS A 920 7.72 3.51 36.12
CA LYS A 920 8.57 3.24 34.94
C LYS A 920 7.78 2.73 33.74
N ASN A 921 6.60 2.16 33.96
CA ASN A 921 5.76 1.67 32.87
C ASN A 921 5.13 2.85 32.09
N THR A 922 5.59 3.03 30.85
CA THR A 922 5.17 4.17 30.02
C THR A 922 3.89 3.93 29.22
N HIS A 923 3.33 2.72 29.26
CA HIS A 923 2.13 2.37 28.50
C HIS A 923 0.91 2.45 29.43
N SER A 924 0.84 1.59 30.45
CA SER A 924 -0.33 1.48 31.34
C SER A 924 -0.05 1.87 32.80
N GLY A 925 1.11 2.47 33.12
CA GLY A 925 1.48 2.82 34.50
C GLY A 925 0.45 3.65 35.27
N LEU A 926 -0.27 4.56 34.60
CA LEU A 926 -1.34 5.35 35.24
C LEU A 926 -2.55 4.49 35.62
N GLN A 927 -2.88 3.51 34.79
CA GLN A 927 -3.97 2.57 35.03
C GLN A 927 -3.62 1.61 36.17
N TYR A 928 -2.39 1.11 36.21
CA TYR A 928 -1.90 0.29 37.31
C TYR A 928 -1.94 1.04 38.64
N LEU A 929 -1.51 2.31 38.65
CA LEU A 929 -1.62 3.16 39.83
C LEU A 929 -3.07 3.28 40.30
N ARG A 930 -4.03 3.50 39.38
CA ARG A 930 -5.46 3.57 39.72
C ARG A 930 -5.99 2.24 40.27
N MET A 931 -5.58 1.11 39.72
CA MET A 931 -6.00 -0.22 40.19
C MET A 931 -5.47 -0.51 41.59
N LEU A 932 -4.20 -0.20 41.85
CA LEU A 932 -3.60 -0.31 43.18
C LEU A 932 -4.24 0.67 44.18
N GLU A 933 -4.52 1.91 43.77
CA GLU A 933 -5.19 2.90 44.62
C GLU A 933 -6.65 2.55 44.91
N ALA A 934 -7.34 1.88 43.99
CA ALA A 934 -8.69 1.37 44.21
C ALA A 934 -8.70 0.24 45.26
N HIS A 935 -7.64 -0.57 45.33
CA HIS A 935 -7.54 -1.68 46.28
C HIS A 935 -6.96 -1.26 47.64
N PHE A 936 -5.87 -0.50 47.66
CA PHE A 936 -5.13 -0.12 48.89
C PHE A 936 -5.42 1.30 49.39
N GLY A 937 -6.18 2.11 48.64
CA GLY A 937 -6.36 3.53 48.90
C GLY A 937 -5.23 4.40 48.33
N PRO A 938 -5.27 5.72 48.53
CA PRO A 938 -4.36 6.67 47.88
C PRO A 938 -2.89 6.40 48.26
N ILE A 939 -2.04 6.21 47.25
CA ILE A 939 -0.62 5.89 47.43
C ILE A 939 0.16 7.18 47.70
N LYS A 940 0.97 7.16 48.77
CA LYS A 940 1.86 8.28 49.11
C LYS A 940 3.20 8.12 48.38
N PHE A 941 3.54 9.10 47.53
CA PHE A 941 4.83 9.13 46.86
C PHE A 941 5.96 9.59 47.79
N THR A 942 7.11 8.91 47.72
CA THR A 942 8.36 9.25 48.40
C THR A 942 9.24 10.08 47.48
N ASP A 943 10.35 10.62 47.99
CA ASP A 943 11.31 11.37 47.16
C ASP A 943 11.98 10.47 46.12
N GLU A 944 12.15 9.17 46.42
CA GLU A 944 12.62 8.19 45.45
C GLU A 944 11.64 8.01 44.27
N HIS A 945 10.33 8.01 44.53
CA HIS A 945 9.31 7.93 43.50
C HIS A 945 9.31 9.17 42.59
N ILE A 946 9.64 10.35 43.13
CA ILE A 946 9.80 11.59 42.33
C ILE A 946 10.96 11.44 41.34
N GLU A 947 12.10 10.92 41.80
CA GLU A 947 13.23 10.66 40.90
C GLU A 947 12.90 9.60 39.85
N THR A 948 12.19 8.53 40.23
CA THR A 948 11.78 7.48 39.28
C THR A 948 10.79 8.01 38.24
N ALA A 949 9.89 8.91 38.64
CA ALA A 949 8.90 9.54 37.77
C ALA A 949 9.54 10.28 36.61
N ALA A 950 10.71 10.89 36.82
CA ALA A 950 11.45 11.57 35.76
C ALA A 950 11.76 10.66 34.53
N SER A 951 11.81 9.33 34.71
CA SER A 951 12.00 8.36 33.62
C SER A 951 10.70 7.75 33.06
N GLY A 952 9.53 8.12 33.62
CA GLY A 952 8.21 7.63 33.24
C GLY A 952 7.55 8.41 32.10
N SER A 953 6.23 8.22 31.93
CA SER A 953 5.42 8.96 30.96
C SER A 953 5.17 10.41 31.43
N LEU A 954 4.90 11.34 30.51
CA LEU A 954 4.59 12.74 30.85
C LEU A 954 3.42 12.87 31.83
N GLN A 955 2.39 12.04 31.67
CA GLN A 955 1.23 12.03 32.57
C GLN A 955 1.61 11.58 33.98
N MET A 956 2.48 10.57 34.10
CA MET A 956 2.98 10.09 35.39
C MET A 956 3.86 11.14 36.07
N ILE A 957 4.74 11.82 35.31
CA ILE A 957 5.57 12.92 35.81
C ILE A 957 4.68 14.02 36.41
N LYS A 958 3.69 14.51 35.65
CA LYS A 958 2.76 15.55 36.12
C LYS A 958 2.01 15.10 37.37
N LEU A 959 1.44 13.90 37.38
CA LEU A 959 0.68 13.41 38.53
C LEU A 959 1.51 13.31 39.81
N VAL A 960 2.73 12.73 39.73
CA VAL A 960 3.60 12.58 40.90
C VAL A 960 4.08 13.95 41.38
N PHE A 961 4.42 14.86 40.46
CA PHE A 961 4.93 16.19 40.80
C PHE A 961 3.83 17.08 41.37
N ASP A 962 2.60 17.03 40.83
CA ASP A 962 1.45 17.78 41.34
C ASP A 962 1.11 17.32 42.77
N ARG A 963 1.06 16.00 43.01
CA ARG A 963 0.77 15.43 44.34
C ARG A 963 1.87 15.70 45.38
N ARG A 964 3.09 16.00 44.94
CA ARG A 964 4.24 16.32 45.80
C ARG A 964 4.63 17.80 45.77
N SER A 965 3.93 18.62 44.99
CA SER A 965 4.21 20.04 44.76
C SER A 965 5.68 20.31 44.40
N VAL A 966 6.23 19.52 43.47
CA VAL A 966 7.63 19.63 43.02
C VAL A 966 7.77 20.79 42.04
N THR A 967 8.61 21.77 42.38
CA THR A 967 8.87 22.97 41.55
C THR A 967 10.30 23.08 41.03
N HIS A 968 11.24 22.28 41.57
CA HIS A 968 12.67 22.30 41.21
C HIS A 968 13.11 20.94 40.66
N VAL A 969 14.07 20.95 39.73
CA VAL A 969 14.62 19.71 39.13
C VAL A 969 16.02 19.42 39.64
N THR A 970 16.26 18.19 40.08
CA THR A 970 17.58 17.74 40.52
C THR A 970 18.36 17.10 39.36
N PRO A 971 19.71 17.10 39.40
CA PRO A 971 20.53 16.42 38.41
C PRO A 971 20.22 14.91 38.29
N SER A 972 19.82 14.26 39.39
CA SER A 972 19.42 12.84 39.40
C SER A 972 18.15 12.59 38.58
N MET A 973 17.19 13.52 38.59
CA MET A 973 15.98 13.46 37.77
C MET A 973 16.31 13.57 36.28
N LEU A 974 17.18 14.51 35.89
CA LEU A 974 17.62 14.66 34.50
C LEU A 974 18.42 13.44 34.01
N LEU A 975 19.28 12.85 34.84
CA LEU A 975 20.01 11.63 34.49
C LEU A 975 19.06 10.45 34.21
N ARG A 976 18.06 10.24 35.06
CA ARG A 976 17.05 9.18 34.87
C ARG A 976 16.19 9.43 33.62
N ALA A 977 15.77 10.68 33.42
CA ALA A 977 15.01 11.09 32.25
C ALA A 977 15.81 10.92 30.94
N ALA A 978 17.10 11.27 30.96
CA ALA A 978 17.99 11.09 29.82
C ALA A 978 18.16 9.61 29.45
N SER A 979 18.25 8.72 30.45
CA SER A 979 18.51 7.29 30.22
C SER A 979 17.34 6.56 29.57
N ARG A 980 16.12 6.73 30.12
CA ARG A 980 14.94 5.92 29.73
C ARG A 980 13.66 6.74 29.57
N GLY A 981 13.71 8.03 29.84
CA GLY A 981 12.56 8.94 29.77
C GLY A 981 12.13 9.24 28.34
N THR A 982 10.96 9.88 28.27
CA THR A 982 10.34 10.35 27.02
C THR A 982 10.80 11.77 26.68
N LEU A 983 10.76 12.14 25.39
CA LEU A 983 11.15 13.48 24.95
C LEU A 983 10.28 14.57 25.60
N ASP A 984 8.97 14.35 25.68
CA ASP A 984 8.06 15.32 26.28
C ASP A 984 8.23 15.42 27.80
N GLY A 985 8.57 14.31 28.47
CA GLY A 985 8.97 14.32 29.87
C GLY A 985 10.23 15.17 30.10
N MET A 986 11.26 15.01 29.25
CA MET A 986 12.47 15.83 29.36
C MET A 986 12.18 17.32 29.12
N LYS A 987 11.38 17.67 28.11
CA LYS A 987 10.98 19.07 27.87
C LYS A 987 10.30 19.69 29.09
N PHE A 988 9.41 18.93 29.75
CA PHE A 988 8.74 19.39 30.97
C PHE A 988 9.74 19.61 32.12
N LEU A 989 10.70 18.71 32.32
CA LEU A 989 11.72 18.88 33.36
C LEU A 989 12.63 20.09 33.09
N LEU A 990 13.00 20.35 31.84
CA LEU A 990 13.82 21.51 31.47
C LEU A 990 13.08 22.85 31.62
N GLN A 991 11.74 22.85 31.74
CA GLN A 991 10.94 24.05 31.99
C GLN A 991 10.86 24.43 33.49
N LEU A 992 11.26 23.53 34.38
CA LEU A 992 11.28 23.78 35.82
C LEU A 992 12.56 24.51 36.24
N ASP A 993 12.50 25.27 37.33
CA ASP A 993 13.63 26.06 37.82
C ASP A 993 14.84 25.17 38.18
N ASP A 994 16.05 25.68 37.92
CA ASP A 994 17.36 25.08 38.25
C ASP A 994 17.79 23.81 37.44
N ALA A 995 17.19 23.55 36.28
CA ALA A 995 17.61 22.44 35.42
C ALA A 995 19.00 22.65 34.79
N ILE A 996 20.04 21.99 35.33
CA ILE A 996 21.42 22.03 34.79
C ILE A 996 21.72 20.75 34.02
N VAL A 997 21.99 20.89 32.72
CA VAL A 997 22.44 19.78 31.86
C VAL A 997 23.97 19.63 31.96
N THR A 998 24.44 18.44 32.32
CA THR A 998 25.86 18.11 32.46
C THR A 998 26.34 17.18 31.35
N ARG A 999 27.66 17.01 31.21
CA ARG A 999 28.25 16.07 30.25
C ARG A 999 27.76 14.64 30.46
N GLU A 1000 27.60 14.24 31.72
CA GLU A 1000 27.12 12.92 32.10
C GLU A 1000 25.68 12.67 31.59
N ILE A 1001 24.81 13.68 31.68
CA ILE A 1001 23.43 13.61 31.17
C ILE A 1001 23.41 13.37 29.65
N LEU A 1002 24.29 14.03 28.89
CA LEU A 1002 24.42 13.83 27.45
C LEU A 1002 24.97 12.44 27.10
N ILE A 1003 25.97 11.93 27.83
CA ILE A 1003 26.49 10.55 27.64
C ILE A 1003 25.38 9.53 27.83
N ILE A 1004 24.57 9.70 28.87
CA ILE A 1004 23.45 8.81 29.17
C ILE A 1004 22.34 8.93 28.11
N ALA A 1005 22.03 10.15 27.63
CA ALA A 1005 21.04 10.39 26.59
C ALA A 1005 21.40 9.74 25.24
N ALA A 1006 22.69 9.62 24.92
CA ALA A 1006 23.14 8.92 23.72
C ALA A 1006 22.77 7.43 23.73
N GLY A 1007 22.59 6.84 24.92
CA GLY A 1007 22.11 5.48 25.13
C GLY A 1007 20.59 5.33 25.25
N ASN A 1008 19.81 6.38 24.97
CA ASN A 1008 18.35 6.30 25.08
C ASN A 1008 17.75 5.60 23.84
N GLY A 1009 17.33 4.35 24.02
CA GLY A 1009 16.78 3.52 22.93
C GLY A 1009 15.43 4.00 22.38
N ARG A 1010 14.69 4.86 23.10
CA ARG A 1010 13.37 5.36 22.68
C ARG A 1010 13.47 6.60 21.80
N CYS A 1011 14.34 7.55 22.15
CA CYS A 1011 14.40 8.84 21.46
C CYS A 1011 15.78 9.52 21.48
N GLY A 1012 16.88 8.75 21.55
CA GLY A 1012 18.26 9.24 21.72
C GLY A 1012 18.65 10.43 20.85
N ALA A 1013 18.42 10.40 19.53
CA ALA A 1013 18.78 11.51 18.64
C ALA A 1013 18.03 12.81 18.96
N LYS A 1014 16.72 12.72 19.23
CA LYS A 1014 15.87 13.88 19.58
C LYS A 1014 16.17 14.37 21.00
N MET A 1015 16.43 13.45 21.93
CA MET A 1015 16.78 13.72 23.32
C MET A 1015 18.13 14.45 23.41
N LEU A 1016 19.14 13.97 22.68
CA LEU A 1016 20.44 14.64 22.59
C LEU A 1016 20.31 16.04 22.02
N ARG A 1017 19.58 16.23 20.91
CA ARG A 1017 19.33 17.57 20.34
C ARG A 1017 18.80 18.54 21.40
N LEU A 1018 17.73 18.14 22.07
CA LEU A 1018 17.09 18.97 23.10
C LEU A 1018 18.05 19.34 24.24
N LEU A 1019 18.76 18.36 24.80
CA LEU A 1019 19.67 18.58 25.93
C LEU A 1019 20.90 19.39 25.53
N TRP A 1020 21.43 19.17 24.32
CA TRP A 1020 22.61 19.87 23.83
C TRP A 1020 22.30 21.34 23.52
N ASP A 1021 21.09 21.65 23.03
CA ASP A 1021 20.64 23.03 22.84
C ASP A 1021 20.61 23.82 24.17
N HIS A 1022 20.41 23.14 25.30
CA HIS A 1022 20.46 23.75 26.64
C HIS A 1022 21.89 23.85 27.21
N SER A 1023 22.87 23.17 26.62
CA SER A 1023 24.27 23.20 27.07
C SER A 1023 25.24 23.01 25.89
N PRO A 1024 25.35 24.01 25.00
CA PRO A 1024 26.12 23.92 23.77
C PRO A 1024 27.64 23.79 23.99
N ASP A 1025 28.15 24.19 25.16
CA ASP A 1025 29.58 24.19 25.49
C ASP A 1025 30.18 22.79 25.71
N ILE A 1026 29.34 21.75 25.85
CA ILE A 1026 29.80 20.38 26.08
C ILE A 1026 30.22 19.75 24.74
N LYS A 1027 31.44 19.20 24.70
CA LYS A 1027 31.99 18.53 23.51
C LYS A 1027 31.63 17.04 23.42
N PRO A 1028 31.55 16.45 22.19
CA PRO A 1028 31.41 15.01 22.00
C PRO A 1028 32.54 14.20 22.65
N CYS A 1029 32.30 12.91 22.92
CA CYS A 1029 33.31 12.01 23.46
C CYS A 1029 33.06 10.55 23.11
N VAL A 1030 34.09 9.71 23.25
CA VAL A 1030 34.04 8.27 22.91
C VAL A 1030 32.87 7.56 23.59
N GLU A 1031 32.60 7.89 24.84
CA GLU A 1031 31.52 7.27 25.62
C GLU A 1031 30.14 7.51 25.00
N MET A 1032 29.87 8.67 24.40
CA MET A 1032 28.59 8.95 23.73
C MET A 1032 28.37 8.02 22.53
N PHE A 1033 29.41 7.81 21.72
CA PHE A 1033 29.35 6.92 20.57
C PHE A 1033 29.17 5.46 21.00
N MET A 1034 29.94 5.00 22.00
CA MET A 1034 29.82 3.63 22.49
C MET A 1034 28.48 3.38 23.18
N LYS A 1035 27.91 4.38 23.86
CA LYS A 1035 26.57 4.29 24.44
C LYS A 1035 25.50 4.19 23.36
N SER A 1036 25.63 4.97 22.27
CA SER A 1036 24.72 4.86 21.12
C SER A 1036 24.84 3.52 20.37
N ALA A 1037 26.05 2.97 20.29
CA ALA A 1037 26.29 1.65 19.69
C ALA A 1037 25.65 0.50 20.48
N SER A 1038 25.36 0.70 21.78
CA SER A 1038 24.71 -0.32 22.60
C SER A 1038 23.23 -0.57 22.30
N ILE A 1039 22.64 0.19 21.36
CA ILE A 1039 21.22 0.10 20.97
C ILE A 1039 21.10 -0.57 19.59
N THR A 1040 20.20 -1.54 19.43
CA THR A 1040 20.07 -2.35 18.21
C THR A 1040 19.24 -1.70 17.10
N ASP A 1041 18.07 -1.12 17.43
CA ASP A 1041 17.07 -0.71 16.42
C ASP A 1041 17.09 0.78 16.03
N THR A 1042 17.47 1.70 16.93
CA THR A 1042 17.36 3.17 16.70
C THR A 1042 18.70 3.92 16.61
N ALA A 1043 19.83 3.20 16.60
CA ALA A 1043 21.15 3.80 16.74
C ALA A 1043 21.57 4.75 15.59
N SER A 1044 21.09 4.58 14.34
CA SER A 1044 21.64 5.31 13.19
C SER A 1044 21.41 6.83 13.28
N GLY A 1045 20.24 7.28 13.76
CA GLY A 1045 19.93 8.70 13.91
C GLY A 1045 20.74 9.39 15.01
N THR A 1046 21.05 8.67 16.10
CA THR A 1046 21.86 9.18 17.21
C THR A 1046 23.33 9.27 16.81
N ILE A 1047 23.85 8.24 16.13
CA ILE A 1047 25.22 8.19 15.63
C ILE A 1047 25.45 9.31 14.62
N GLY A 1048 24.56 9.48 13.64
CA GLY A 1048 24.67 10.57 12.64
C GLY A 1048 24.74 11.95 13.29
N PHE A 1049 23.86 12.22 14.27
CA PHE A 1049 23.86 13.48 15.00
C PHE A 1049 25.17 13.77 15.75
N LEU A 1050 25.80 12.74 16.33
CA LEU A 1050 27.09 12.87 17.02
C LEU A 1050 28.24 13.10 16.03
N VAL A 1051 28.21 12.44 14.86
CA VAL A 1051 29.21 12.63 13.80
C VAL A 1051 29.14 14.05 13.22
N ASP A 1052 27.95 14.59 12.98
CA ASP A 1052 27.76 15.97 12.47
C ASP A 1052 28.37 17.05 13.38
N ARG A 1053 28.58 16.74 14.67
CA ARG A 1053 29.12 17.65 15.68
C ARG A 1053 30.55 17.33 16.09
N LEU A 1054 31.17 16.33 15.46
CA LEU A 1054 32.54 15.95 15.72
C LEU A 1054 33.48 16.80 14.87
N ASP A 1055 34.30 17.63 15.51
CA ASP A 1055 35.25 18.53 14.85
C ASP A 1055 36.72 18.15 15.13
N ASP A 1056 36.96 17.31 16.12
CA ASP A 1056 38.28 16.83 16.53
C ASP A 1056 38.66 15.51 15.82
N ILE A 1057 39.69 15.59 14.98
CA ILE A 1057 40.21 14.45 14.20
C ILE A 1057 40.81 13.36 15.11
N GLN A 1058 41.49 13.74 16.20
CA GLN A 1058 42.07 12.76 17.13
C GLN A 1058 40.98 11.97 17.84
N LEU A 1059 39.93 12.66 18.27
CA LEU A 1059 38.77 12.02 18.88
C LEU A 1059 38.03 11.12 17.88
N ALA A 1060 37.88 11.55 16.63
CA ALA A 1060 37.25 10.72 15.58
C ALA A 1060 38.02 9.42 15.30
N GLN A 1061 39.35 9.48 15.30
CA GLN A 1061 40.21 8.31 15.18
C GLN A 1061 40.07 7.38 16.41
N GLU A 1062 40.05 7.95 17.62
CA GLU A 1062 39.86 7.19 18.86
C GLU A 1062 38.49 6.48 18.93
N VAL A 1063 37.42 7.14 18.45
CA VAL A 1063 36.08 6.54 18.36
C VAL A 1063 36.08 5.37 17.37
N LEU A 1064 36.72 5.55 16.20
CA LEU A 1064 36.81 4.50 15.18
C LEU A 1064 37.55 3.26 15.71
N GLU A 1065 38.70 3.44 16.35
CA GLU A 1065 39.46 2.35 16.97
C GLU A 1065 38.69 1.66 18.09
N THR A 1066 38.00 2.44 18.93
CA THR A 1066 37.21 1.89 20.03
C THR A 1066 36.00 1.12 19.51
N ALA A 1067 35.34 1.57 18.43
CA ALA A 1067 34.23 0.87 17.80
C ALA A 1067 34.67 -0.49 17.24
N ILE A 1068 35.81 -0.53 16.55
CA ILE A 1068 36.37 -1.79 16.02
C ILE A 1068 36.75 -2.72 17.17
N ARG A 1069 37.43 -2.23 18.22
CA ARG A 1069 37.84 -3.05 19.38
C ARG A 1069 36.64 -3.60 20.16
N THR A 1070 35.54 -2.85 20.23
CA THR A 1070 34.31 -3.23 20.96
C THR A 1070 33.25 -3.91 20.07
N ARG A 1071 33.59 -4.28 18.83
CA ARG A 1071 32.69 -4.92 17.87
C ARG A 1071 31.96 -6.16 18.41
N TYR A 1072 32.63 -6.97 19.23
CA TYR A 1072 32.03 -8.15 19.87
C TYR A 1072 30.93 -7.80 20.88
N LYS A 1073 31.06 -6.63 21.52
CA LYS A 1073 30.11 -6.18 22.53
C LYS A 1073 28.83 -5.65 21.88
N TYR A 1074 28.96 -5.00 20.72
CA TYR A 1074 27.85 -4.37 20.01
C TYR A 1074 27.97 -4.54 18.48
N PRO A 1075 27.76 -5.74 17.92
CA PRO A 1075 28.13 -6.07 16.54
C PRO A 1075 27.45 -5.19 15.49
N PHE A 1076 26.17 -4.89 15.66
CA PHE A 1076 25.41 -4.03 14.75
C PHE A 1076 25.68 -2.54 15.00
N GLY A 1077 25.68 -2.10 16.26
CA GLY A 1077 25.88 -0.69 16.58
C GLY A 1077 27.30 -0.20 16.28
N ALA A 1078 28.31 -1.00 16.59
CA ALA A 1078 29.71 -0.70 16.26
C ALA A 1078 29.90 -0.56 14.75
N SER A 1079 29.29 -1.44 13.94
CA SER A 1079 29.38 -1.33 12.47
C SER A 1079 28.79 -0.03 11.92
N ARG A 1080 27.72 0.47 12.55
CA ARG A 1080 27.09 1.75 12.18
C ARG A 1080 27.93 2.96 12.57
N VAL A 1081 28.62 2.91 13.72
CA VAL A 1081 29.59 3.96 14.11
C VAL A 1081 30.74 4.01 13.12
N VAL A 1082 31.30 2.85 12.75
CA VAL A 1082 32.37 2.73 11.76
C VAL A 1082 31.92 3.29 10.40
N GLU A 1083 30.74 2.89 9.92
CA GLU A 1083 30.21 3.39 8.63
C GLU A 1083 29.98 4.91 8.65
N ALA A 1084 29.40 5.45 9.72
CA ALA A 1084 29.11 6.87 9.82
C ALA A 1084 30.39 7.73 9.87
N LEU A 1085 31.43 7.27 10.58
CA LEU A 1085 32.71 7.99 10.63
C LEU A 1085 33.47 7.94 9.31
N LEU A 1086 33.51 6.77 8.65
CA LEU A 1086 34.19 6.61 7.36
C LEU A 1086 33.45 7.31 6.20
N GLY A 1087 32.13 7.49 6.33
CA GLY A 1087 31.32 8.28 5.41
C GLY A 1087 31.31 9.79 5.70
N SER A 1088 31.92 10.24 6.79
CA SER A 1088 31.97 11.66 7.16
C SER A 1088 33.04 12.43 6.37
N THR A 1089 33.00 13.77 6.43
CA THR A 1089 34.01 14.64 5.83
C THR A 1089 35.31 14.73 6.64
N LEU A 1090 35.37 14.08 7.81
CA LEU A 1090 36.56 14.08 8.68
C LEU A 1090 37.63 13.14 8.12
N PRO A 1091 38.91 13.54 8.11
CA PRO A 1091 40.02 12.75 7.55
C PRO A 1091 40.47 11.62 8.51
N VAL A 1092 39.56 10.72 8.87
CA VAL A 1092 39.83 9.53 9.70
C VAL A 1092 40.43 8.43 8.83
N LYS A 1093 41.42 7.69 9.33
CA LYS A 1093 42.13 6.65 8.56
C LYS A 1093 41.89 5.26 9.12
N MET A 1094 41.57 4.32 8.23
CA MET A 1094 41.63 2.88 8.53
C MET A 1094 43.09 2.43 8.49
N THR A 1095 43.61 1.86 9.58
CA THR A 1095 44.96 1.30 9.60
C THR A 1095 44.96 -0.16 9.12
N GLY A 1096 46.10 -0.66 8.65
CA GLY A 1096 46.25 -2.06 8.23
C GLY A 1096 45.94 -3.04 9.36
N GLU A 1097 46.30 -2.70 10.61
CA GLU A 1097 45.94 -3.47 11.81
C GLU A 1097 44.43 -3.56 12.02
N MET A 1098 43.68 -2.47 11.82
CA MET A 1098 42.21 -2.48 11.95
C MET A 1098 41.55 -3.36 10.89
N VAL A 1099 42.10 -3.39 9.67
CA VAL A 1099 41.58 -4.22 8.57
C VAL A 1099 41.88 -5.69 8.80
N THR A 1100 43.08 -6.04 9.26
CA THR A 1100 43.42 -7.43 9.60
C THR A 1100 42.63 -7.91 10.82
N GLU A 1101 42.41 -7.04 11.81
CA GLU A 1101 41.62 -7.34 12.99
C GLU A 1101 40.14 -7.62 12.65
N VAL A 1102 39.58 -6.96 11.62
CA VAL A 1102 38.22 -7.23 11.11
C VAL A 1102 38.18 -8.45 10.18
N ARG A 1103 39.19 -8.68 9.34
CA ARG A 1103 39.19 -9.79 8.37
C ARG A 1103 39.59 -11.15 8.95
N GLY A 1104 40.24 -11.18 10.12
CA GLY A 1104 40.68 -12.42 10.77
C GLY A 1104 39.57 -13.20 11.50
N ASP A 1105 38.34 -12.72 11.52
CA ASP A 1105 37.25 -13.23 12.36
C ASP A 1105 36.21 -14.05 11.58
N ARG A 1106 35.94 -15.28 12.03
CA ARG A 1106 35.08 -16.26 11.32
C ARG A 1106 33.59 -16.13 11.69
N ASP A 1107 33.26 -15.48 12.80
CA ASP A 1107 31.89 -15.34 13.31
C ASP A 1107 31.30 -13.94 13.04
N MET A 1108 31.87 -13.23 12.07
CA MET A 1108 31.66 -11.79 11.86
C MET A 1108 30.32 -11.46 11.18
N ASN A 1109 29.72 -10.35 11.60
CA ASN A 1109 28.60 -9.72 10.89
C ASN A 1109 29.00 -9.31 9.46
N PRO A 1110 28.36 -9.86 8.40
CA PRO A 1110 28.67 -9.55 6.99
C PRO A 1110 28.54 -8.07 6.63
N PHE A 1111 27.84 -7.29 7.45
CA PHE A 1111 27.71 -5.85 7.28
C PHE A 1111 29.02 -5.11 7.59
N MET A 1112 29.73 -5.48 8.67
CA MET A 1112 30.98 -4.81 9.06
C MET A 1112 32.11 -5.04 8.04
N CYS A 1113 32.22 -6.27 7.50
CA CYS A 1113 33.19 -6.56 6.43
C CYS A 1113 32.95 -5.70 5.19
N ARG A 1114 31.68 -5.61 4.74
CA ARG A 1114 31.33 -4.79 3.57
C ARG A 1114 31.63 -3.31 3.77
N VAL A 1115 31.40 -2.78 4.96
CA VAL A 1115 31.72 -1.38 5.29
C VAL A 1115 33.24 -1.18 5.25
N VAL A 1116 34.01 -2.04 5.91
CA VAL A 1116 35.48 -1.95 5.90
C VAL A 1116 36.05 -2.10 4.48
N ASP A 1117 35.55 -3.05 3.69
CA ASP A 1117 35.99 -3.27 2.31
C ASP A 1117 35.69 -2.08 1.40
N ARG A 1118 34.55 -1.40 1.60
CA ARG A 1118 34.17 -0.20 0.83
C ARG A 1118 35.14 0.97 1.06
N TYR A 1119 35.65 1.13 2.28
CA TYR A 1119 36.45 2.30 2.69
C TYR A 1119 37.95 2.02 2.84
N ALA A 1120 38.38 0.75 2.85
CA ALA A 1120 39.79 0.36 2.81
C ALA A 1120 40.46 0.62 1.44
N GLY A 1121 39.67 0.92 0.40
CA GLY A 1121 40.10 1.10 -1.00
C GLY A 1121 41.02 2.29 -1.32
N ALA A 1122 41.74 2.86 -0.34
CA ALA A 1122 42.73 3.91 -0.56
C ALA A 1122 44.08 3.70 0.18
N THR A 1123 44.31 2.54 0.80
CA THR A 1123 45.63 2.16 1.34
C THR A 1123 46.00 0.73 0.95
N GLU A 1124 45.99 0.45 -0.35
CA GLU A 1124 46.85 -0.59 -0.91
C GLU A 1124 48.28 -0.03 -0.99
N THR A 1125 48.96 0.05 0.16
CA THR A 1125 50.42 0.16 0.17
C THR A 1125 51.01 -1.23 0.34
N GLN A 1126 51.97 -1.53 -0.54
CA GLN A 1126 52.95 -2.62 -0.63
C GLN A 1126 53.10 -3.63 0.56
N GLU A 1127 52.83 -3.24 1.81
CA GLU A 1127 52.97 -4.09 3.00
C GLU A 1127 51.99 -5.28 3.06
N MET A 1128 50.81 -5.20 2.46
CA MET A 1128 49.87 -6.35 2.37
C MET A 1128 50.19 -7.34 1.24
N ALA A 1129 51.10 -6.98 0.32
CA ALA A 1129 51.58 -7.91 -0.71
C ALA A 1129 52.77 -8.75 -0.23
N ASP A 1130 53.43 -8.31 0.85
CA ASP A 1130 54.61 -8.96 1.44
C ASP A 1130 54.29 -9.82 2.68
N LEU A 1131 53.03 -9.87 3.12
CA LEU A 1131 52.49 -10.74 4.20
C LEU A 1131 51.63 -11.84 3.61
#